data_AF-A0A962B584-F1
#
_entry.id   AF-A0A962B584-F1
#
_cell.length_a   1.000
_cell.length_b   1.000
_cell.length_c   1.000
_cell.angle_alpha   90.00
_cell.angle_beta   90.00
_cell.angle_gamma   90.00
#
_symmetry.space_group_name_H-M   'P 1'
#
loop_
_entity.id
_entity.type
_entity.pdbx_description
1 polymer ?
#
loop_
_entity_poly.entity_id
_entity_poly.type
_entity_poly.pdbx_seq_one_letter_code
_entity_poly.pdbx_strand_id
1 'polypeptide(L)'
;MNKLPLVVAVTGALLLGTTASQAEGLTAKQLAGPPSEFAMMQMPDPSASAIQSKAALIPVTFAQNKAGQRAWSGQLPIENGQGRVLVFAPEGEQWDLFVSSPNGGIEKAAGSVARVARDTVFGMDKAEHAARYYAFDAMTPGNWNLKLTASGPSRGGYLLLEGDDRTELSSYQTHRKQWVGQTQQIASLLTFAEAEGMPKLGLEAGQITRATLRVTAPNGEISEYAMFDDGLHGDALAGDGIVGGEFPTKLAGQYLAQVQVQGRDVHGQDILRSAEHVIPVVQNSLRLAGTKSTGATAEPGRLSVRLPLAGAKAGGNHYRAYAEVWGRDGAGQDVAVAWIGGMVELENGAVSLGMDDRWVARSKATGDFELRNLRIEDPDHFVTLVDAKRMPLSLPAVSKRAVSDAAIDEDMLMGKRPDSLNVLEKGTGSRLLLVHGYCSGDVWPAGNFSSASKFLDLNQNRSHDQFAQRIKTFGNTWNSYGIVAHSQGGAAALHLYTYYWSGLDNATGSRLIQSVGTPYQGTNLAGILATLGNWFGVGCGTNDNLTYSGASSWLAGIPSWARSKVNYYTTSFKSTNWWTNDYCNFATDLVLSDPEDGTTEKAYGQLSGAVNRGHTTGQCHTTGMRDPAQYQDSSRNATMNSNAAR
;
A
#
# COMPACT_ATOMS: atom_id res chain seq x y z
N MET A 1 -34.74 -43.32 40.59
CA MET A 1 -33.68 -42.42 41.09
C MET A 1 -32.46 -42.62 40.20
N ASN A 2 -32.18 -41.68 39.30
CA ASN A 2 -30.87 -41.54 38.65
C ASN A 2 -30.80 -40.11 38.10
N LYS A 3 -29.90 -39.31 38.69
CA LYS A 3 -29.66 -37.91 38.33
C LYS A 3 -28.60 -37.86 37.23
N LEU A 4 -28.91 -37.23 36.10
CA LEU A 4 -27.91 -36.73 35.14
C LEU A 4 -27.30 -35.42 35.69
N PRO A 5 -25.99 -35.15 35.51
CA PRO A 5 -25.45 -33.83 35.72
C PRO A 5 -25.66 -32.97 34.46
N LEU A 6 -26.33 -31.84 34.65
CA LEU A 6 -26.51 -30.77 33.68
C LEU A 6 -25.18 -29.98 33.60
N VAL A 7 -24.50 -30.03 32.44
CA VAL A 7 -23.37 -29.14 32.14
C VAL A 7 -23.96 -27.81 31.68
N VAL A 8 -23.92 -26.81 32.55
CA VAL A 8 -24.28 -25.42 32.22
C VAL A 8 -23.06 -24.75 31.59
N ALA A 9 -23.11 -24.49 30.29
CA ALA A 9 -22.20 -23.57 29.62
C ALA A 9 -22.60 -22.14 29.99
N VAL A 10 -21.77 -21.46 30.79
CA VAL A 10 -21.97 -20.05 31.12
C VAL A 10 -21.37 -19.20 29.99
N THR A 11 -22.21 -18.76 29.06
CA THR A 11 -21.94 -17.63 28.16
C THR A 11 -22.04 -16.33 28.95
N GLY A 12 -20.91 -15.84 29.46
CA GLY A 12 -20.82 -14.52 30.08
C GLY A 12 -20.63 -13.44 29.03
N ALA A 13 -21.70 -12.74 28.64
CA ALA A 13 -21.61 -11.47 27.94
C ALA A 13 -21.34 -10.37 28.98
N LEU A 14 -20.11 -9.84 29.05
CA LEU A 14 -19.82 -8.64 29.83
C LEU A 14 -20.26 -7.40 29.06
N LEU A 15 -21.37 -6.80 29.50
CA LEU A 15 -21.71 -5.42 29.23
C LEU A 15 -20.81 -4.52 30.08
N LEU A 16 -19.73 -4.00 29.49
CA LEU A 16 -18.84 -3.03 30.14
C LEU A 16 -19.46 -1.64 30.05
N GLY A 17 -19.80 -1.07 31.21
CA GLY A 17 -20.15 0.33 31.37
C GLY A 17 -18.96 1.22 31.02
N THR A 18 -19.23 2.30 30.28
CA THR A 18 -18.24 3.29 29.85
C THR A 18 -17.78 4.15 31.03
N THR A 19 -16.70 3.75 31.69
CA THR A 19 -15.85 4.72 32.39
C THR A 19 -14.91 5.34 31.38
N ALA A 20 -14.92 6.67 31.30
CA ALA A 20 -13.97 7.42 30.49
C ALA A 20 -12.55 7.19 31.04
N SER A 21 -11.85 6.21 30.47
CA SER A 21 -10.40 6.07 30.61
C SER A 21 -9.77 7.31 29.99
N GLN A 22 -8.94 8.03 30.75
CA GLN A 22 -7.91 8.87 30.15
C GLN A 22 -7.15 8.00 29.14
N ALA A 23 -6.94 8.51 27.93
CA ALA A 23 -6.10 7.85 26.94
C ALA A 23 -4.65 7.92 27.48
N GLU A 24 -4.13 6.81 28.00
CA GLU A 24 -2.69 6.64 28.19
C GLU A 24 -2.01 6.84 26.84
N GLY A 25 -1.07 7.79 26.78
CA GLY A 25 -0.38 8.18 25.56
C GLY A 25 0.33 7.00 24.90
N LEU A 26 0.27 6.92 23.57
CA LEU A 26 0.99 5.90 22.81
C LEU A 26 2.50 6.09 23.01
N THR A 27 3.17 5.09 23.61
CA THR A 27 4.61 5.18 23.81
C THR A 27 5.38 4.70 22.58
N ALA A 28 5.84 5.66 21.78
CA ALA A 28 6.67 5.40 20.61
C ALA A 28 8.10 5.00 20.99
N LYS A 29 8.74 4.21 20.12
CA LYS A 29 10.15 3.86 20.18
C LYS A 29 11.00 5.02 19.67
N GLN A 30 12.23 5.13 20.18
CA GLN A 30 13.21 6.10 19.73
C GLN A 30 14.23 5.40 18.83
N LEU A 31 13.99 5.45 17.53
CA LEU A 31 14.69 4.60 16.58
C LEU A 31 16.03 5.20 16.17
N ALA A 32 17.03 4.33 16.04
CA ALA A 32 18.26 4.64 15.36
C ALA A 32 18.84 3.39 14.68
N GLY A 33 19.77 3.58 13.74
CA GLY A 33 20.40 2.45 13.08
C GLY A 33 21.66 2.83 12.30
N PRO A 34 22.37 1.81 11.79
CA PRO A 34 23.70 2.01 11.22
C PRO A 34 23.64 2.72 9.86
N PRO A 35 24.72 3.42 9.46
CA PRO A 35 24.83 4.04 8.14
C PRO A 35 24.65 3.11 6.94
N SER A 36 24.87 1.80 7.11
CA SER A 36 24.64 0.79 6.07
C SER A 36 23.18 0.72 5.61
N GLU A 37 22.24 1.27 6.38
CA GLU A 37 20.82 1.32 6.04
C GLU A 37 20.37 2.62 5.35
N PHE A 38 21.25 3.63 5.18
CA PHE A 38 20.86 4.93 4.61
C PHE A 38 20.12 4.80 3.28
N ALA A 39 20.66 4.02 2.33
CA ALA A 39 20.04 3.82 1.03
C ALA A 39 18.64 3.17 1.12
N MET A 40 18.46 2.20 2.01
CA MET A 40 17.16 1.53 2.25
C MET A 40 16.13 2.48 2.88
N MET A 41 16.59 3.38 3.73
CA MET A 41 15.75 4.32 4.48
C MET A 41 15.53 5.63 3.73
N GLN A 42 16.09 5.82 2.54
CA GLN A 42 15.78 6.98 1.71
C GLN A 42 14.44 6.79 1.01
N MET A 43 13.76 7.91 0.74
CA MET A 43 12.57 7.87 -0.09
C MET A 43 12.99 7.45 -1.51
N PRO A 44 12.48 6.33 -2.04
CA PRO A 44 12.87 5.85 -3.36
C PRO A 44 12.35 6.78 -4.44
N ASP A 45 12.95 6.77 -5.63
CA ASP A 45 12.40 7.51 -6.77
C ASP A 45 10.94 7.08 -7.03
N PRO A 46 10.00 8.01 -7.29
CA PRO A 46 8.62 7.65 -7.59
C PRO A 46 8.44 6.63 -8.71
N SER A 47 9.30 6.66 -9.74
CA SER A 47 9.28 5.72 -10.87
C SER A 47 9.57 4.27 -10.46
N ALA A 48 10.30 4.05 -9.35
CA ALA A 48 10.56 2.71 -8.82
C ALA A 48 9.29 2.03 -8.27
N SER A 49 8.20 2.80 -8.09
CA SER A 49 6.89 2.32 -7.66
C SER A 49 5.82 2.55 -8.74
N ALA A 50 6.22 2.58 -10.01
CA ALA A 50 5.30 2.77 -11.13
C ALA A 50 4.25 1.64 -11.18
N ILE A 51 3.02 2.03 -11.50
CA ILE A 51 1.96 1.09 -11.87
C ILE A 51 2.33 0.53 -13.25
N GLN A 52 2.30 -0.79 -13.40
CA GLN A 52 2.34 -1.47 -14.68
C GLN A 52 0.95 -2.00 -14.96
N SER A 53 0.33 -1.57 -16.06
CA SER A 53 -1.05 -1.92 -16.38
C SER A 53 -1.18 -2.44 -17.81
N LYS A 54 -1.68 -3.67 -17.92
CA LYS A 54 -2.11 -4.31 -19.17
C LYS A 54 -3.58 -4.03 -19.53
N ALA A 55 -4.31 -3.28 -18.70
CA ALA A 55 -5.76 -3.10 -18.82
C ALA A 55 -6.16 -1.64 -19.02
N ALA A 56 -7.44 -1.43 -19.36
CA ALA A 56 -8.04 -0.11 -19.43
C ALA A 56 -9.40 -0.06 -18.73
N LEU A 57 -9.53 0.79 -17.72
CA LEU A 57 -10.77 1.12 -17.03
C LEU A 57 -11.37 2.40 -17.63
N ILE A 58 -12.46 2.25 -18.37
CA ILE A 58 -13.09 3.32 -19.15
C ILE A 58 -14.36 3.81 -18.45
N PRO A 59 -14.47 5.11 -18.14
CA PRO A 59 -15.72 5.67 -17.63
C PRO A 59 -16.80 5.67 -18.72
N VAL A 60 -17.97 5.19 -18.36
CA VAL A 60 -19.16 5.16 -19.20
C VAL A 60 -20.12 6.25 -18.74
N THR A 61 -20.29 7.26 -19.59
CA THR A 61 -21.33 8.28 -19.43
C THR A 61 -22.29 8.17 -20.59
N PHE A 62 -23.55 7.82 -20.33
CA PHE A 62 -24.54 7.66 -21.38
C PHE A 62 -24.97 9.01 -21.97
N ALA A 63 -25.01 9.07 -23.30
CA ALA A 63 -25.70 10.13 -24.02
C ALA A 63 -27.13 9.68 -24.34
N GLN A 64 -28.08 10.60 -24.28
CA GLN A 64 -29.44 10.34 -24.76
C GLN A 64 -29.49 10.56 -26.27
N ASN A 65 -29.91 9.53 -27.01
CA ASN A 65 -30.10 9.66 -28.45
C ASN A 65 -31.46 10.33 -28.77
N LYS A 66 -31.67 10.65 -30.05
CA LYS A 66 -32.91 11.30 -30.54
C LYS A 66 -34.19 10.48 -30.28
N ALA A 67 -34.08 9.17 -30.09
CA ALA A 67 -35.18 8.27 -29.75
C ALA A 67 -35.42 8.13 -28.24
N GLY A 68 -34.70 8.92 -27.42
CA GLY A 68 -34.80 8.91 -25.97
C GLY A 68 -34.04 7.76 -25.28
N GLN A 69 -33.45 6.84 -26.04
CA GLN A 69 -32.60 5.76 -25.51
C GLN A 69 -31.26 6.30 -25.06
N ARG A 70 -30.78 5.81 -23.92
CA ARG A 70 -29.45 6.12 -23.41
C ARG A 70 -28.46 5.11 -23.95
N ALA A 71 -27.50 5.59 -24.72
CA ALA A 71 -26.44 4.76 -25.29
C ALA A 71 -25.06 5.40 -25.06
N TRP A 72 -24.07 4.54 -24.87
CA TRP A 72 -22.66 4.88 -24.92
C TRP A 72 -22.01 4.06 -26.03
N SER A 73 -20.99 4.61 -26.67
CA SER A 73 -20.21 3.90 -27.68
C SER A 73 -18.73 4.19 -27.50
N GLY A 74 -17.91 3.18 -27.72
CA GLY A 74 -16.45 3.27 -27.65
C GLY A 74 -15.80 2.17 -28.49
N GLN A 75 -14.48 2.13 -28.47
CA GLN A 75 -13.70 1.12 -29.19
C GLN A 75 -12.91 0.26 -28.20
N LEU A 76 -12.88 -1.03 -28.48
CA LEU A 76 -12.03 -2.02 -27.82
C LEU A 76 -11.00 -2.49 -28.85
N PRO A 77 -9.72 -2.12 -28.69
CA PRO A 77 -8.66 -2.73 -29.48
C PRO A 77 -8.49 -4.19 -29.06
N ILE A 78 -8.59 -5.10 -30.03
CA ILE A 78 -8.27 -6.52 -29.85
C ILE A 78 -6.87 -6.75 -30.42
N GLU A 79 -5.92 -7.07 -29.55
CA GLU A 79 -4.49 -7.15 -29.91
C GLU A 79 -4.06 -8.56 -30.34
N ASN A 80 -4.53 -9.59 -29.64
CA ASN A 80 -4.08 -10.98 -29.82
C ASN A 80 -5.23 -11.96 -30.14
N GLY A 81 -6.35 -11.43 -30.63
CA GLY A 81 -7.54 -12.21 -30.98
C GLY A 81 -8.33 -12.74 -29.77
N GLN A 82 -7.96 -12.33 -28.56
CA GLN A 82 -8.74 -12.52 -27.34
C GLN A 82 -9.24 -11.17 -26.85
N GLY A 83 -10.42 -11.17 -26.24
CA GLY A 83 -11.00 -9.98 -25.61
C GLY A 83 -11.70 -10.35 -24.32
N ARG A 84 -11.34 -9.69 -23.22
CA ARG A 84 -12.04 -9.81 -21.95
C ARG A 84 -12.56 -8.45 -21.53
N VAL A 85 -13.83 -8.42 -21.12
CA VAL A 85 -14.54 -7.20 -20.75
C VAL A 85 -15.34 -7.43 -19.47
N LEU A 86 -15.18 -6.54 -18.50
CA LEU A 86 -16.11 -6.39 -17.38
C LEU A 86 -16.94 -5.13 -17.55
N VAL A 87 -18.25 -5.26 -17.31
CA VAL A 87 -19.20 -4.16 -17.28
C VAL A 87 -19.61 -3.90 -15.83
N PHE A 88 -19.31 -2.71 -15.33
CA PHE A 88 -19.69 -2.24 -14.01
C PHE A 88 -20.87 -1.26 -14.13
N ALA A 89 -22.07 -1.78 -13.95
CA ALA A 89 -23.30 -0.98 -13.86
C ALA A 89 -23.63 -0.68 -12.38
N PRO A 90 -24.23 0.48 -12.07
CA PRO A 90 -24.75 0.76 -10.74
C PRO A 90 -25.73 -0.30 -10.26
N GLU A 91 -25.83 -0.48 -8.94
CA GLU A 91 -26.73 -1.47 -8.35
C GLU A 91 -28.19 -1.25 -8.79
N GLY A 92 -28.84 -2.32 -9.23
CA GLY A 92 -30.22 -2.29 -9.74
C GLY A 92 -30.36 -1.80 -11.19
N GLU A 93 -29.28 -1.34 -11.83
CA GLU A 93 -29.29 -1.00 -13.25
C GLU A 93 -28.91 -2.20 -14.13
N GLN A 94 -29.56 -2.33 -15.29
CA GLN A 94 -29.24 -3.34 -16.30
C GLN A 94 -28.73 -2.67 -17.57
N TRP A 95 -27.52 -3.05 -17.98
CA TRP A 95 -26.90 -2.57 -19.19
C TRP A 95 -26.68 -3.72 -20.17
N ASP A 96 -27.04 -3.50 -21.42
CA ASP A 96 -26.80 -4.43 -22.51
C ASP A 96 -25.57 -3.99 -23.30
N LEU A 97 -24.61 -4.90 -23.46
CA LEU A 97 -23.42 -4.70 -24.29
C LEU A 97 -23.65 -5.29 -25.68
N PHE A 98 -23.35 -4.50 -26.70
CA PHE A 98 -23.33 -4.88 -28.10
C PHE A 98 -21.94 -4.66 -28.69
N VAL A 99 -21.58 -5.52 -29.65
CA VAL A 99 -20.29 -5.51 -30.33
C VAL A 99 -20.47 -5.56 -31.85
N SER A 100 -19.59 -4.89 -32.58
CA SER A 100 -19.50 -5.00 -34.05
C SER A 100 -18.04 -5.08 -34.49
N SER A 101 -17.80 -5.87 -35.55
CA SER A 101 -16.44 -6.14 -36.01
C SER A 101 -15.80 -4.93 -36.70
N PRO A 102 -14.46 -4.87 -36.74
CA PRO A 102 -13.73 -3.77 -37.39
C PRO A 102 -14.11 -3.56 -38.86
N ASN A 103 -14.51 -4.64 -39.55
CA ASN A 103 -14.82 -4.63 -40.99
C ASN A 103 -16.27 -4.23 -41.31
N GLY A 104 -17.01 -3.65 -40.35
CA GLY A 104 -18.38 -3.15 -40.57
C GLY A 104 -19.48 -4.21 -40.48
N GLY A 105 -19.31 -5.21 -39.61
CA GLY A 105 -20.33 -6.23 -39.35
C GLY A 105 -21.58 -5.72 -38.62
N ILE A 106 -22.68 -6.47 -38.73
CA ILE A 106 -23.93 -6.20 -38.00
C ILE A 106 -23.65 -6.21 -36.49
N GLU A 107 -24.17 -5.20 -35.78
CA GLU A 107 -24.17 -5.11 -34.32
C GLU A 107 -24.87 -6.34 -33.70
N LYS A 108 -24.20 -7.02 -32.78
CA LYS A 108 -24.72 -8.20 -32.07
C LYS A 108 -24.62 -7.99 -30.58
N ALA A 109 -25.57 -8.55 -29.83
CA ALA A 109 -25.47 -8.59 -28.38
C ALA A 109 -24.21 -9.39 -27.98
N ALA A 110 -23.38 -8.84 -27.09
CA ALA A 110 -22.13 -9.43 -26.66
C ALA A 110 -22.31 -10.86 -26.14
N GLY A 111 -23.39 -11.11 -25.38
CA GLY A 111 -23.69 -12.44 -24.86
C GLY A 111 -24.01 -13.51 -25.92
N SER A 112 -24.32 -13.10 -27.16
CA SER A 112 -24.55 -14.02 -28.28
C SER A 112 -23.28 -14.39 -29.06
N VAL A 113 -22.19 -13.63 -28.84
CA VAL A 113 -20.90 -13.79 -29.55
C VAL A 113 -19.80 -14.25 -28.61
N ALA A 114 -19.85 -13.83 -27.34
CA ALA A 114 -18.91 -14.21 -26.32
C ALA A 114 -18.95 -15.72 -26.07
N ARG A 115 -17.77 -16.32 -25.89
CA ARG A 115 -17.63 -17.70 -25.42
C ARG A 115 -18.18 -17.84 -24.00
N VAL A 116 -17.96 -16.83 -23.16
CA VAL A 116 -18.44 -16.77 -21.79
C VAL A 116 -19.14 -15.43 -21.57
N ALA A 117 -20.36 -15.47 -21.05
CA ALA A 117 -21.06 -14.29 -20.55
C ALA A 117 -21.72 -14.65 -19.20
N ARG A 118 -21.29 -14.00 -18.11
CA ARG A 118 -21.79 -14.31 -16.76
C ARG A 118 -21.64 -13.13 -15.81
N ASP A 119 -22.47 -13.10 -14.78
CA ASP A 119 -22.30 -12.18 -13.67
C ASP A 119 -21.13 -12.63 -12.79
N THR A 120 -20.45 -11.67 -12.17
CA THR A 120 -19.26 -11.88 -11.35
C THR A 120 -19.09 -10.78 -10.31
N VAL A 121 -18.05 -10.91 -9.50
CA VAL A 121 -17.64 -9.95 -8.49
C VAL A 121 -16.16 -9.64 -8.67
N PHE A 122 -15.85 -8.35 -8.72
CA PHE A 122 -14.48 -7.83 -8.79
C PHE A 122 -14.10 -7.19 -7.46
N GLY A 123 -12.94 -7.56 -6.93
CA GLY A 123 -12.34 -6.87 -5.78
C GLY A 123 -11.70 -7.80 -4.77
N MET A 124 -11.60 -7.32 -3.52
CA MET A 124 -10.93 -8.02 -2.43
C MET A 124 -11.78 -7.99 -1.15
N ASP A 125 -11.97 -9.17 -0.55
CA ASP A 125 -12.75 -9.38 0.67
C ASP A 125 -14.14 -8.69 0.66
N LYS A 126 -14.37 -7.61 1.42
CA LYS A 126 -15.66 -6.88 1.42
C LYS A 126 -15.64 -5.61 0.58
N ALA A 127 -14.51 -5.30 -0.06
CA ALA A 127 -14.41 -4.26 -1.07
C ALA A 127 -14.63 -4.89 -2.46
N GLU A 128 -15.89 -5.25 -2.71
CA GLU A 128 -16.33 -6.02 -3.87
C GLU A 128 -17.38 -5.26 -4.67
N HIS A 129 -17.31 -5.36 -6.00
CA HIS A 129 -18.25 -4.75 -6.94
C HIS A 129 -18.82 -5.80 -7.88
N ALA A 130 -20.15 -5.82 -8.02
CA ALA A 130 -20.82 -6.64 -9.02
C ALA A 130 -20.44 -6.17 -10.43
N ALA A 131 -20.20 -7.13 -11.32
CA ALA A 131 -19.86 -6.88 -12.71
C ALA A 131 -20.43 -7.96 -13.61
N ARG A 132 -20.57 -7.64 -14.90
CA ARG A 132 -20.88 -8.65 -15.92
C ARG A 132 -19.67 -8.88 -16.82
N TYR A 133 -19.23 -10.13 -16.87
CA TYR A 133 -18.04 -10.56 -17.60
C TYR A 133 -18.38 -11.12 -18.96
N TYR A 134 -17.59 -10.73 -19.95
CA TYR A 134 -17.61 -11.25 -21.31
C TYR A 134 -16.19 -11.69 -21.71
N ALA A 135 -16.07 -12.92 -22.19
CA ALA A 135 -14.84 -13.44 -22.81
C ALA A 135 -15.10 -13.80 -24.27
N PHE A 136 -14.25 -13.29 -25.15
CA PHE A 136 -14.28 -13.54 -26.57
C PHE A 136 -12.96 -14.21 -26.98
N ASP A 137 -13.06 -15.24 -27.81
CA ASP A 137 -11.93 -15.99 -28.34
C ASP A 137 -11.97 -15.94 -29.87
N ALA A 138 -10.82 -16.12 -30.51
CA ALA A 138 -10.70 -16.15 -31.98
C ALA A 138 -11.31 -14.91 -32.67
N MET A 139 -11.26 -13.76 -32.00
CA MET A 139 -11.64 -12.49 -32.59
C MET A 139 -10.61 -12.06 -33.64
N THR A 140 -11.08 -11.39 -34.68
CA THR A 140 -10.17 -10.70 -35.60
C THR A 140 -9.52 -9.52 -34.88
N PRO A 141 -8.17 -9.39 -34.90
CA PRO A 141 -7.49 -8.22 -34.37
C PRO A 141 -7.99 -6.91 -35.00
N GLY A 142 -7.92 -5.82 -34.23
CA GLY A 142 -8.37 -4.50 -34.64
C GLY A 142 -9.40 -3.86 -33.69
N ASN A 143 -9.91 -2.70 -34.08
CA ASN A 143 -10.82 -1.91 -33.23
C ASN A 143 -12.26 -2.38 -33.37
N TRP A 144 -12.76 -3.08 -32.36
CA TRP A 144 -14.16 -3.46 -32.26
C TRP A 144 -14.97 -2.31 -31.68
N ASN A 145 -16.11 -1.98 -32.30
CA ASN A 145 -16.99 -0.98 -31.71
C ASN A 145 -17.85 -1.65 -30.63
N LEU A 146 -17.80 -1.08 -29.44
CA LEU A 146 -18.64 -1.41 -28.30
C LEU A 146 -19.78 -0.41 -28.21
N LYS A 147 -20.97 -0.90 -27.91
CA LYS A 147 -22.12 -0.07 -27.58
C LYS A 147 -22.80 -0.60 -26.34
N LEU A 148 -22.98 0.27 -25.36
CA LEU A 148 -23.79 -0.01 -24.18
C LEU A 148 -25.13 0.68 -24.32
N THR A 149 -26.20 0.03 -23.88
CA THR A 149 -27.52 0.65 -23.73
C THR A 149 -28.05 0.41 -22.33
N ALA A 150 -28.69 1.42 -21.74
CA ALA A 150 -29.38 1.31 -20.46
C ALA A 150 -30.89 1.32 -20.68
N SER A 151 -31.61 0.42 -20.00
CA SER A 151 -33.08 0.29 -20.06
C SER A 151 -33.83 1.38 -19.27
N GLY A 152 -33.12 2.19 -18.47
CA GLY A 152 -33.68 3.28 -17.67
C GLY A 152 -32.68 4.42 -17.42
N PRO A 153 -33.00 5.38 -16.52
CA PRO A 153 -32.06 6.40 -16.11
C PRO A 153 -30.82 5.75 -15.50
N SER A 154 -29.67 5.94 -16.15
CA SER A 154 -28.38 5.50 -15.64
C SER A 154 -27.53 6.69 -15.21
N ARG A 155 -26.82 6.54 -14.09
CA ARG A 155 -25.82 7.51 -13.64
C ARG A 155 -24.47 7.35 -14.35
N GLY A 156 -24.28 6.29 -15.14
CA GLY A 156 -22.97 5.90 -15.68
C GLY A 156 -22.22 4.92 -14.77
N GLY A 157 -21.02 4.54 -15.16
CA GLY A 157 -20.29 3.40 -14.57
C GLY A 157 -19.00 3.15 -15.33
N TYR A 158 -18.53 1.91 -15.40
CA TYR A 158 -17.23 1.61 -16.02
C TYR A 158 -17.23 0.34 -16.89
N LEU A 159 -16.31 0.32 -17.86
CA LEU A 159 -15.86 -0.88 -18.55
C LEU A 159 -14.41 -1.14 -18.16
N LEU A 160 -14.06 -2.38 -17.82
CA LEU A 160 -12.65 -2.80 -17.75
C LEU A 160 -12.35 -3.72 -18.92
N LEU A 161 -11.33 -3.36 -19.68
CA LEU A 161 -10.87 -4.08 -20.87
C LEU A 161 -9.48 -4.67 -20.59
N GLU A 162 -9.29 -5.94 -20.93
CA GLU A 162 -7.96 -6.54 -20.96
C GLU A 162 -7.26 -6.21 -22.27
N GLY A 163 -5.96 -5.91 -22.21
CA GLY A 163 -5.06 -5.82 -23.35
C GLY A 163 -4.04 -6.96 -23.38
N ASP A 164 -3.17 -6.94 -24.38
CA ASP A 164 -2.04 -7.87 -24.45
C ASP A 164 -1.05 -7.61 -23.29
N ASP A 165 -0.64 -8.68 -22.61
CA ASP A 165 0.28 -8.63 -21.46
C ASP A 165 1.70 -8.26 -21.86
N ARG A 166 2.06 -8.36 -23.14
CA ARG A 166 3.36 -7.92 -23.66
C ARG A 166 3.47 -6.41 -23.72
N THR A 167 2.36 -5.67 -23.81
CA THR A 167 2.36 -4.21 -23.90
C THR A 167 1.63 -3.61 -22.70
N GLU A 168 2.36 -2.93 -21.82
CA GLU A 168 1.82 -2.32 -20.62
C GLU A 168 2.00 -0.80 -20.63
N LEU A 169 1.17 -0.13 -19.83
CA LEU A 169 1.36 1.26 -19.46
C LEU A 169 2.09 1.31 -18.13
N SER A 170 3.28 1.90 -18.14
CA SER A 170 3.98 2.30 -16.91
C SER A 170 3.57 3.72 -16.54
N SER A 171 3.12 3.94 -15.31
CA SER A 171 2.64 5.24 -14.86
C SER A 171 3.06 5.54 -13.42
N TYR A 172 3.55 6.76 -13.15
CA TYR A 172 4.05 7.17 -11.83
C TYR A 172 3.91 8.68 -11.60
N GLN A 173 3.78 9.08 -10.33
CA GLN A 173 3.89 10.49 -9.94
C GLN A 173 5.34 10.95 -10.13
N THR A 174 5.60 12.18 -10.55
CA THR A 174 7.00 12.66 -10.73
C THR A 174 7.63 13.14 -9.43
N HIS A 175 6.81 13.42 -8.40
CA HIS A 175 7.23 13.81 -7.07
C HIS A 175 6.18 13.42 -6.01
N ARG A 176 6.55 13.45 -4.73
CA ARG A 176 5.64 13.11 -3.61
C ARG A 176 5.18 14.32 -2.78
N LYS A 177 5.29 15.54 -3.32
CA LYS A 177 4.87 16.76 -2.61
C LYS A 177 3.35 16.97 -2.71
N GLN A 178 2.61 16.18 -1.93
CA GLN A 178 1.15 16.07 -2.02
C GLN A 178 0.45 17.03 -1.04
N TRP A 179 0.60 18.35 -1.25
CA TRP A 179 -0.01 19.37 -0.38
C TRP A 179 -1.12 20.14 -1.08
N VAL A 180 -2.02 20.72 -0.29
CA VAL A 180 -2.99 21.70 -0.80
C VAL A 180 -2.25 22.91 -1.40
N GLY A 181 -2.70 23.37 -2.57
CA GLY A 181 -2.13 24.47 -3.33
C GLY A 181 -0.89 24.11 -4.14
N GLN A 182 -0.51 22.83 -4.21
CA GLN A 182 0.53 22.37 -5.13
C GLN A 182 -0.07 21.92 -6.46
N THR A 183 0.79 21.69 -7.44
CA THR A 183 0.47 20.96 -8.66
C THR A 183 1.00 19.54 -8.50
N GLN A 184 0.21 18.54 -8.84
CA GLN A 184 0.68 17.16 -8.96
C GLN A 184 0.94 16.85 -10.42
N GLN A 185 1.96 16.04 -10.66
CA GLN A 185 2.42 15.66 -11.99
C GLN A 185 2.52 14.14 -12.07
N ILE A 186 2.05 13.60 -13.18
CA ILE A 186 2.07 12.16 -13.49
C ILE A 186 2.73 12.00 -14.85
N ALA A 187 3.74 11.13 -14.91
CA ALA A 187 4.39 10.71 -16.12
C ALA A 187 3.94 9.30 -16.49
N SER A 188 3.87 8.99 -17.78
CA SER A 188 3.50 7.67 -18.26
C SER A 188 4.19 7.32 -19.58
N LEU A 189 4.52 6.05 -19.76
CA LEU A 189 5.13 5.52 -20.97
C LEU A 189 4.63 4.11 -21.26
N LEU A 190 4.79 3.66 -22.49
CA LEU A 190 4.58 2.26 -22.83
C LEU A 190 5.82 1.43 -22.47
N THR A 191 5.57 0.19 -22.07
CA THR A 191 6.59 -0.84 -21.88
C THR A 191 6.21 -2.05 -22.71
N PHE A 192 7.21 -2.68 -23.34
CA PHE A 192 6.99 -3.88 -24.13
C PHE A 192 7.98 -4.97 -23.75
N ALA A 193 7.47 -6.14 -23.39
CA ALA A 193 8.28 -7.29 -23.01
C ALA A 193 8.01 -8.51 -23.90
N GLU A 194 9.06 -9.06 -24.49
CA GLU A 194 9.02 -10.38 -25.11
C GLU A 194 9.37 -11.45 -24.08
N ALA A 195 9.07 -12.72 -24.39
CA ALA A 195 9.36 -13.85 -23.50
C ALA A 195 10.86 -13.94 -23.13
N GLU A 196 11.75 -13.47 -24.01
CA GLU A 196 13.19 -13.38 -23.78
C GLU A 196 13.69 -12.00 -24.20
N GLY A 197 14.49 -11.35 -23.35
CA GLY A 197 15.11 -10.06 -23.64
C GLY A 197 14.89 -9.02 -22.55
N MET A 198 15.51 -7.85 -22.74
CA MET A 198 15.25 -6.69 -21.90
C MET A 198 13.94 -6.03 -22.35
N PRO A 199 13.11 -5.53 -21.43
CA PRO A 199 11.90 -4.79 -21.79
C PRO A 199 12.29 -3.52 -22.56
N LYS A 200 11.56 -3.25 -23.64
CA LYS A 200 11.61 -2.00 -24.39
C LYS A 200 10.78 -0.95 -23.65
N LEU A 201 11.19 0.32 -23.73
CA LEU A 201 10.57 1.43 -23.01
C LEU A 201 10.29 2.60 -23.95
N GLY A 202 9.23 3.36 -23.67
CA GLY A 202 8.91 4.59 -24.39
C GLY A 202 8.70 4.33 -25.87
N LEU A 203 9.38 5.10 -26.73
CA LEU A 203 9.29 4.94 -28.19
C LEU A 203 9.69 3.56 -28.71
N GLU A 204 10.51 2.81 -27.99
CA GLU A 204 10.87 1.44 -28.39
C GLU A 204 9.76 0.43 -28.10
N ALA A 205 8.86 0.75 -27.16
CA ALA A 205 7.72 -0.09 -26.75
C ALA A 205 6.45 0.19 -27.56
N GLY A 206 6.38 1.32 -28.25
CA GLY A 206 5.23 1.73 -29.02
C GLY A 206 5.10 3.24 -29.10
N GLN A 207 3.94 3.71 -29.54
CA GLN A 207 3.64 5.14 -29.66
C GLN A 207 2.36 5.49 -28.91
N ILE A 208 2.45 6.45 -28.00
CA ILE A 208 1.28 7.09 -27.41
C ILE A 208 0.77 8.15 -28.40
N THR A 209 -0.47 8.01 -28.84
CA THR A 209 -1.09 8.95 -29.80
C THR A 209 -2.03 9.93 -29.12
N ARG A 210 -2.62 9.53 -28.00
CA ARG A 210 -3.44 10.38 -27.15
C ARG A 210 -3.31 9.92 -25.71
N ALA A 211 -3.16 10.87 -24.81
CA ALA A 211 -3.15 10.63 -23.37
C ALA A 211 -4.02 11.67 -22.67
N THR A 212 -4.79 11.23 -21.69
CA THR A 212 -5.68 12.09 -20.90
C THR A 212 -5.60 11.68 -19.45
N LEU A 213 -5.53 12.69 -18.58
CA LEU A 213 -5.51 12.56 -17.15
C LEU A 213 -6.87 13.00 -16.60
N ARG A 214 -7.69 12.03 -16.17
CA ARG A 214 -8.98 12.27 -15.52
C ARG A 214 -8.80 12.27 -14.00
N VAL A 215 -9.09 13.39 -13.36
CA VAL A 215 -8.89 13.58 -11.92
C VAL A 215 -10.23 13.74 -11.23
N THR A 216 -10.48 12.90 -10.23
CA THR A 216 -11.59 13.08 -9.29
C THR A 216 -11.04 13.67 -7.99
N ALA A 217 -11.50 14.87 -7.66
CA ALA A 217 -11.12 15.58 -6.44
C ALA A 217 -11.87 15.02 -5.20
N PRO A 218 -11.43 15.33 -3.96
CA PRO A 218 -12.03 14.82 -2.73
C PRO A 218 -13.53 15.15 -2.55
N ASN A 219 -14.02 16.20 -3.22
CA ASN A 219 -15.42 16.61 -3.22
C ASN A 219 -16.26 15.89 -4.31
N GLY A 220 -15.66 14.98 -5.08
CA GLY A 220 -16.29 14.27 -6.20
C GLY A 220 -16.27 15.04 -7.54
N GLU A 221 -15.70 16.24 -7.59
CA GLU A 221 -15.56 17.00 -8.84
C GLU A 221 -14.58 16.29 -9.78
N ILE A 222 -14.96 16.15 -11.04
CA ILE A 222 -14.15 15.51 -12.08
C ILE A 222 -13.62 16.57 -13.03
N SER A 223 -12.33 16.52 -13.31
CA SER A 223 -11.65 17.36 -14.30
C SER A 223 -10.81 16.48 -15.24
N GLU A 224 -10.65 16.90 -16.49
CA GLU A 224 -9.79 16.23 -17.46
C GLU A 224 -8.68 17.16 -17.92
N TYR A 225 -7.47 16.64 -17.98
CA TYR A 225 -6.26 17.33 -18.41
C TYR A 225 -5.62 16.53 -19.55
N ALA A 226 -5.15 17.23 -20.59
CA ALA A 226 -4.35 16.58 -21.62
C ALA A 226 -2.96 16.25 -21.07
N MET A 227 -2.35 15.19 -21.59
CA MET A 227 -0.96 14.85 -21.31
C MET A 227 -0.13 14.95 -22.60
N PHE A 228 1.12 15.37 -22.48
CA PHE A 228 1.99 15.71 -23.61
C PHE A 228 3.39 15.11 -23.45
N ASP A 229 4.04 14.83 -24.57
CA ASP A 229 5.47 14.51 -24.67
C ASP A 229 6.18 15.75 -25.26
N ASP A 230 6.29 16.79 -24.43
CA ASP A 230 6.72 18.13 -24.79
C ASP A 230 7.93 18.65 -23.98
N GLY A 231 8.49 17.83 -23.09
CA GLY A 231 9.56 18.23 -22.17
C GLY A 231 9.06 19.14 -21.03
N LEU A 232 7.73 19.26 -20.88
CA LEU A 232 7.05 20.01 -19.82
C LEU A 232 6.07 19.06 -19.10
N HIS A 233 5.33 19.56 -18.10
CA HIS A 233 4.30 18.77 -17.40
C HIS A 233 4.80 17.48 -16.72
N GLY A 234 6.12 17.32 -16.54
CA GLY A 234 6.74 16.22 -15.80
C GLY A 234 7.25 15.04 -16.63
N ASP A 235 7.28 15.13 -17.96
CA ASP A 235 7.82 14.09 -18.87
C ASP A 235 9.35 14.15 -19.09
N ALA A 236 10.01 15.21 -18.60
CA ALA A 236 11.44 15.49 -18.68
C ALA A 236 12.00 15.88 -20.06
N LEU A 237 11.91 15.03 -21.09
CA LEU A 237 12.46 15.31 -22.42
C LEU A 237 11.36 15.25 -23.49
N ALA A 238 11.36 16.20 -24.41
CA ALA A 238 10.39 16.22 -25.50
C ALA A 238 10.71 15.16 -26.57
N GLY A 239 9.68 14.44 -27.00
CA GLY A 239 9.71 13.43 -28.04
C GLY A 239 10.43 12.14 -27.64
N ASP A 240 10.44 11.77 -26.36
CA ASP A 240 11.08 10.55 -25.86
C ASP A 240 10.09 9.39 -25.62
N GLY A 241 8.80 9.62 -25.85
CA GLY A 241 7.72 8.66 -25.67
C GLY A 241 7.16 8.62 -24.25
N ILE A 242 7.60 9.51 -23.36
CA ILE A 242 7.02 9.73 -22.04
C ILE A 242 6.01 10.88 -22.16
N VAL A 243 4.79 10.66 -21.69
CA VAL A 243 3.77 11.70 -21.62
C VAL A 243 3.57 12.17 -20.18
N GLY A 244 3.58 13.48 -19.96
CA GLY A 244 3.39 14.16 -18.69
C GLY A 244 2.05 14.88 -18.63
N GLY A 245 1.40 14.83 -17.47
CA GLY A 245 0.16 15.55 -17.19
C GLY A 245 0.17 16.12 -15.79
N GLU A 246 -0.46 17.28 -15.60
CA GLU A 246 -0.48 17.96 -14.31
C GLU A 246 -1.85 18.50 -13.92
N PHE A 247 -2.10 18.58 -12.61
CA PHE A 247 -3.34 19.12 -12.07
C PHE A 247 -3.13 19.81 -10.72
N PRO A 248 -3.91 20.88 -10.41
CA PRO A 248 -3.82 21.57 -9.13
C PRO A 248 -4.57 20.82 -8.02
N THR A 249 -4.01 20.79 -6.81
CA THR A 249 -4.64 20.19 -5.62
C THR A 249 -5.24 21.24 -4.70
N LYS A 250 -6.51 21.58 -4.90
CA LYS A 250 -7.19 22.68 -4.19
C LYS A 250 -7.76 22.32 -2.81
N LEU A 251 -8.05 21.04 -2.61
CA LEU A 251 -8.65 20.47 -1.39
C LEU A 251 -7.71 19.44 -0.76
N ALA A 252 -7.78 19.29 0.56
CA ALA A 252 -7.20 18.15 1.26
C ALA A 252 -8.12 16.93 1.12
N GLY A 253 -7.54 15.73 1.14
CA GLY A 253 -8.23 14.46 0.95
C GLY A 253 -7.61 13.65 -0.18
N GLN A 254 -8.24 12.53 -0.51
CA GLN A 254 -7.75 11.63 -1.56
C GLN A 254 -8.23 12.09 -2.94
N TYR A 255 -7.28 12.24 -3.86
CA TYR A 255 -7.54 12.41 -5.29
C TYR A 255 -7.38 11.07 -5.98
N LEU A 256 -8.23 10.85 -6.98
CA LEU A 256 -8.10 9.71 -7.89
C LEU A 256 -7.72 10.25 -9.25
N ALA A 257 -6.49 9.98 -9.67
CA ALA A 257 -5.91 10.46 -10.91
C ALA A 257 -5.76 9.27 -11.86
N GLN A 258 -6.64 9.19 -12.85
CA GLN A 258 -6.67 8.12 -13.84
C GLN A 258 -6.02 8.60 -15.13
N VAL A 259 -4.90 7.96 -15.50
CA VAL A 259 -4.31 8.10 -16.83
C VAL A 259 -5.04 7.18 -17.79
N GLN A 260 -5.41 7.68 -18.97
CA GLN A 260 -5.91 6.89 -20.09
C GLN A 260 -5.07 7.17 -21.33
N VAL A 261 -4.58 6.11 -21.96
CA VAL A 261 -3.68 6.18 -23.11
C VAL A 261 -4.26 5.38 -24.27
N GLN A 262 -4.33 6.03 -25.43
CA GLN A 262 -4.53 5.41 -26.74
C GLN A 262 -3.24 5.49 -27.52
N GLY A 263 -2.86 4.40 -28.16
CA GLY A 263 -1.57 4.32 -28.85
C GLY A 263 -1.51 3.16 -29.82
N ARG A 264 -0.27 2.85 -30.22
CA ARG A 264 0.07 1.66 -30.99
C ARG A 264 1.20 0.92 -30.32
N ASP A 265 1.16 -0.40 -30.33
CA ASP A 265 2.26 -1.25 -29.89
C ASP A 265 3.42 -1.25 -30.92
N VAL A 266 4.47 -2.03 -30.63
CA VAL A 266 5.62 -2.22 -31.52
C VAL A 266 5.28 -2.84 -32.89
N HIS A 267 4.09 -3.46 -33.02
CA HIS A 267 3.60 -4.08 -34.25
C HIS A 267 2.64 -3.17 -35.03
N GLY A 268 2.37 -1.95 -34.52
CA GLY A 268 1.45 -1.00 -35.12
C GLY A 268 -0.03 -1.29 -34.84
N GLN A 269 -0.33 -2.25 -33.94
CA GLN A 269 -1.67 -2.56 -33.49
C GLN A 269 -2.13 -1.51 -32.47
N ASP A 270 -3.35 -1.00 -32.64
CA ASP A 270 -3.90 -0.02 -31.71
C ASP A 270 -4.06 -0.64 -30.31
N ILE A 271 -3.78 0.15 -29.28
CA ILE A 271 -3.88 -0.24 -27.87
C ILE A 271 -4.68 0.79 -27.07
N LEU A 272 -5.21 0.34 -25.93
CA LEU A 272 -5.85 1.18 -24.93
C LEU A 272 -5.44 0.67 -23.54
N ARG A 273 -4.91 1.58 -22.72
CA ARG A 273 -4.46 1.29 -21.34
C ARG A 273 -4.90 2.40 -20.38
N SER A 274 -5.04 2.06 -19.11
CA SER A 274 -5.20 3.03 -18.03
C SER A 274 -4.38 2.69 -16.80
N ALA A 275 -4.13 3.70 -15.96
CA ALA A 275 -3.51 3.52 -14.66
C ALA A 275 -4.17 4.44 -13.62
N GLU A 276 -4.49 3.88 -12.46
CA GLU A 276 -5.29 4.53 -11.41
C GLU A 276 -4.43 4.90 -10.20
N HIS A 277 -4.10 6.18 -10.06
CA HIS A 277 -3.31 6.69 -8.94
C HIS A 277 -4.21 7.18 -7.80
N VAL A 278 -3.94 6.70 -6.58
CA VAL A 278 -4.50 7.27 -5.35
C VAL A 278 -3.49 8.25 -4.76
N ILE A 279 -3.86 9.52 -4.67
CA ILE A 279 -2.97 10.60 -4.26
C ILE A 279 -3.56 11.27 -3.00
N PRO A 280 -3.07 10.94 -1.79
CA PRO A 280 -3.50 11.61 -0.57
C PRO A 280 -2.90 13.02 -0.50
N VAL A 281 -3.74 14.05 -0.51
CA VAL A 281 -3.32 15.45 -0.38
C VAL A 281 -3.61 15.95 1.02
N VAL A 282 -2.60 16.50 1.68
CA VAL A 282 -2.70 16.97 3.06
C VAL A 282 -2.62 18.50 3.15
N GLN A 283 -3.35 19.07 4.11
CA GLN A 283 -3.19 20.47 4.47
C GLN A 283 -1.91 20.61 5.30
N ASN A 284 -0.92 21.34 4.77
CA ASN A 284 0.36 21.54 5.45
C ASN A 284 0.56 23.00 5.85
N SER A 285 0.83 23.24 7.14
CA SER A 285 1.32 24.52 7.65
C SER A 285 2.64 24.38 8.43
N LEU A 286 3.11 23.14 8.58
CA LEU A 286 4.29 22.78 9.34
C LEU A 286 5.53 23.24 8.59
N ARG A 287 6.47 23.83 9.32
CA ARG A 287 7.74 24.31 8.78
C ARG A 287 8.82 24.28 9.86
N LEU A 288 10.08 24.22 9.44
CA LEU A 288 11.21 24.41 10.34
C LEU A 288 11.17 25.84 10.91
N ALA A 289 11.20 25.96 12.23
CA ALA A 289 11.24 27.25 12.93
C ALA A 289 12.67 27.75 13.17
N GLY A 290 13.68 26.95 12.82
CA GLY A 290 15.08 27.30 12.96
C GLY A 290 15.93 26.68 11.86
N THR A 291 17.12 27.23 11.66
CA THR A 291 18.11 26.74 10.69
C THR A 291 19.07 25.72 11.29
N LYS A 292 18.88 25.34 12.56
CA LYS A 292 19.77 24.49 13.33
C LYS A 292 18.98 23.62 14.30
N SER A 293 19.40 22.37 14.45
CA SER A 293 18.93 21.44 15.47
C SER A 293 19.88 21.42 16.67
N THR A 294 19.34 21.10 17.84
CA THR A 294 20.11 20.99 19.09
C THR A 294 19.86 19.65 19.75
N GLY A 295 20.93 18.91 20.02
CA GLY A 295 20.94 17.77 20.92
C GLY A 295 21.17 18.17 22.36
N ALA A 296 20.55 17.45 23.29
CA ALA A 296 20.84 17.52 24.71
C ALA A 296 20.89 16.10 25.30
N THR A 297 21.61 15.92 26.40
CA THR A 297 21.58 14.66 27.15
C THR A 297 20.21 14.51 27.80
N ALA A 298 19.45 13.49 27.39
CA ALA A 298 18.16 13.17 27.98
C ALA A 298 18.32 12.35 29.27
N GLU A 299 19.23 11.40 29.24
CA GLU A 299 19.65 10.55 30.36
C GLU A 299 21.10 10.05 30.08
N PRO A 300 21.81 9.47 31.06
CA PRO A 300 23.17 8.97 30.83
C PRO A 300 23.23 7.98 29.65
N GLY A 301 24.03 8.28 28.63
CA GLY A 301 24.14 7.46 27.42
C GLY A 301 23.13 7.80 26.30
N ARG A 302 22.20 8.73 26.52
CA ARG A 302 21.14 9.06 25.56
C ARG A 302 21.07 10.54 25.22
N LEU A 303 20.96 10.82 23.93
CA LEU A 303 20.78 12.14 23.37
C LEU A 303 19.34 12.31 22.88
N SER A 304 18.77 13.49 23.09
CA SER A 304 17.52 13.94 22.46
C SER A 304 17.84 15.07 21.50
N VAL A 305 17.61 14.83 20.22
CA VAL A 305 17.81 15.77 19.11
C VAL A 305 16.50 16.52 18.87
N ARG A 306 16.48 17.80 19.23
CA ARG A 306 15.31 18.67 19.13
C ARG A 306 15.27 19.37 17.77
N LEU A 307 14.15 19.24 17.09
CA LEU A 307 13.85 19.87 15.79
C LEU A 307 12.81 20.97 16.00
N PRO A 308 13.20 22.26 15.94
CA PRO A 308 12.26 23.36 16.13
C PRO A 308 11.30 23.48 14.95
N LEU A 309 10.01 23.51 15.24
CA LEU A 309 8.93 23.55 14.26
C LEU A 309 7.93 24.67 14.58
N ALA A 310 7.34 25.22 13.53
CA ALA A 310 6.24 26.17 13.61
C ALA A 310 5.04 25.65 12.82
N GLY A 311 3.84 25.99 13.28
CA GLY A 311 2.60 25.46 12.75
C GLY A 311 2.29 24.06 13.27
N ALA A 312 1.22 23.47 12.74
CA ALA A 312 0.79 22.11 13.02
C ALA A 312 0.05 21.57 11.79
N LYS A 313 -0.01 20.25 11.64
CA LYS A 313 -0.92 19.64 10.67
C LYS A 313 -2.37 19.75 11.16
N ALA A 314 -3.30 19.76 10.21
CA ALA A 314 -4.70 19.57 10.55
C ALA A 314 -4.90 18.14 11.11
N GLY A 315 -5.64 18.00 12.20
CA GLY A 315 -6.01 16.69 12.75
C GLY A 315 -5.05 16.07 13.77
N GLY A 316 -3.97 16.74 14.18
CA GLY A 316 -3.19 16.29 15.35
C GLY A 316 -1.76 16.81 15.43
N ASN A 317 -1.05 16.35 16.47
CA ASN A 317 0.36 16.63 16.74
C ASN A 317 1.27 15.41 16.47
N HIS A 318 0.74 14.33 15.89
CA HIS A 318 1.44 13.06 15.65
C HIS A 318 2.05 12.98 14.24
N TYR A 319 3.32 12.59 14.16
CA TYR A 319 4.11 12.56 12.92
C TYR A 319 5.06 11.37 12.89
N ARG A 320 5.53 11.02 11.69
CA ARG A 320 6.72 10.20 11.50
C ARG A 320 7.91 11.10 11.20
N ALA A 321 9.08 10.84 11.78
CA ALA A 321 10.28 11.61 11.49
C ALA A 321 11.49 10.71 11.23
N TYR A 322 12.39 11.21 10.38
CA TYR A 322 13.64 10.55 10.00
C TYR A 322 14.72 11.60 9.72
N ALA A 323 15.95 11.33 10.11
CA ALA A 323 17.13 12.06 9.66
C ALA A 323 18.38 11.16 9.70
N GLU A 324 19.35 11.44 8.82
CA GLU A 324 20.69 10.89 8.91
C GLU A 324 21.57 11.83 9.75
N VAL A 325 22.30 11.29 10.73
CA VAL A 325 23.27 12.04 11.52
C VAL A 325 24.67 11.85 10.92
N TRP A 326 25.31 12.97 10.62
CA TRP A 326 26.67 13.05 10.10
C TRP A 326 27.52 13.95 11.01
N GLY A 327 28.83 13.75 10.97
CA GLY A 327 29.80 14.64 11.61
C GLY A 327 31.14 14.59 10.89
N ARG A 328 32.19 15.12 11.52
CA ARG A 328 33.55 15.09 10.99
C ARG A 328 34.52 14.32 11.86
N ASP A 329 35.41 13.54 11.26
CA ASP A 329 36.50 12.89 11.97
C ASP A 329 37.62 13.90 12.35
N GLY A 330 38.67 13.39 13.00
CA GLY A 330 39.83 14.21 13.38
C GLY A 330 40.66 14.75 12.21
N ALA A 331 40.43 14.27 10.98
CA ALA A 331 41.02 14.79 9.75
C ALA A 331 40.10 15.78 9.01
N GLY A 332 38.91 16.06 9.55
CA GLY A 332 37.90 16.95 8.97
C GLY A 332 37.06 16.31 7.86
N GLN A 333 37.14 14.99 7.67
CA GLN A 333 36.34 14.27 6.66
C GLN A 333 34.94 13.96 7.17
N ASP A 334 33.96 13.99 6.28
CA ASP A 334 32.58 13.63 6.60
C ASP A 334 32.49 12.15 6.99
N VAL A 335 31.86 11.87 8.13
CA VAL A 335 31.61 10.52 8.63
C VAL A 335 30.14 10.36 8.98
N ALA A 336 29.54 9.29 8.48
CA ALA A 336 28.18 8.90 8.83
C ALA A 336 28.15 8.30 10.24
N VAL A 337 27.22 8.78 11.08
CA VAL A 337 27.11 8.37 12.48
C VAL A 337 26.05 7.29 12.62
N ALA A 338 24.80 7.63 12.31
CA ALA A 338 23.62 6.77 12.38
C ALA A 338 22.47 7.45 11.64
N TRP A 339 21.38 6.74 11.38
CA TRP A 339 20.09 7.40 11.14
C TRP A 339 19.31 7.40 12.45
N ILE A 340 18.41 8.38 12.62
CA ILE A 340 17.52 8.53 13.77
C ILE A 340 16.09 8.75 13.28
N GLY A 341 15.09 8.27 14.02
CA GLY A 341 13.70 8.41 13.60
C GLY A 341 12.69 7.84 14.58
N GLY A 342 11.45 7.73 14.11
CA GLY A 342 10.34 7.15 14.85
C GLY A 342 9.04 7.93 14.69
N MET A 343 8.03 7.50 15.44
CA MET A 343 6.80 8.29 15.61
C MET A 343 7.03 9.32 16.71
N VAL A 344 6.63 10.56 16.46
CA VAL A 344 6.90 11.71 17.33
C VAL A 344 5.67 12.58 17.48
N GLU A 345 5.60 13.27 18.61
CA GLU A 345 4.60 14.31 18.85
C GLU A 345 5.23 15.70 18.88
N LEU A 346 4.52 16.69 18.33
CA LEU A 346 4.91 18.10 18.43
C LEU A 346 4.58 18.62 19.82
N GLU A 347 5.62 18.95 20.58
CA GLU A 347 5.53 19.47 21.94
C GLU A 347 6.31 20.78 22.06
N ASN A 348 5.65 21.83 22.54
CA ASN A 348 6.25 23.15 22.77
C ASN A 348 7.05 23.66 21.54
N GLY A 349 6.48 23.51 20.34
CA GLY A 349 7.10 23.97 19.09
C GLY A 349 8.31 23.16 18.63
N ALA A 350 8.45 21.89 19.02
CA ALA A 350 9.46 21.00 18.47
C ALA A 350 9.04 19.53 18.52
N VAL A 351 9.67 18.71 17.68
CA VAL A 351 9.71 17.25 17.85
C VAL A 351 11.10 16.84 18.34
N SER A 352 11.18 15.71 19.01
CA SER A 352 12.44 15.20 19.57
C SER A 352 12.73 13.79 19.05
N LEU A 353 13.94 13.57 18.57
CA LEU A 353 14.45 12.27 18.10
C LEU A 353 15.51 11.74 19.06
N GLY A 354 15.34 10.52 19.56
CA GLY A 354 16.29 9.91 20.48
C GLY A 354 17.44 9.23 19.75
N MET A 355 18.65 9.31 20.31
CA MET A 355 19.85 8.64 19.80
C MET A 355 20.70 8.13 20.96
N ASP A 356 21.19 6.90 20.86
CA ASP A 356 22.21 6.37 21.78
C ASP A 356 23.58 7.02 21.49
N ASP A 357 24.27 7.51 22.51
CA ASP A 357 25.52 8.23 22.36
C ASP A 357 26.68 7.35 21.86
N ARG A 358 26.54 6.02 21.98
CA ARG A 358 27.45 5.03 21.40
C ARG A 358 27.53 5.11 19.89
N TRP A 359 26.49 5.59 19.19
CA TRP A 359 26.56 5.81 17.73
C TRP A 359 27.65 6.82 17.36
N VAL A 360 27.71 7.93 18.10
CA VAL A 360 28.76 8.96 17.92
C VAL A 360 30.12 8.36 18.22
N ALA A 361 30.27 7.64 19.34
CA ALA A 361 31.53 7.01 19.73
C ALA A 361 32.04 5.99 18.68
N ARG A 362 31.15 5.13 18.17
CA ARG A 362 31.50 4.10 17.15
C ARG A 362 31.91 4.71 15.82
N SER A 363 31.29 5.82 15.42
CA SER A 363 31.63 6.52 14.17
C SER A 363 32.99 7.23 14.22
N LYS A 364 33.52 7.50 15.42
CA LYS A 364 34.70 8.36 15.63
C LYS A 364 34.53 9.81 15.17
N ALA A 365 33.30 10.26 14.94
CA ALA A 365 33.00 11.66 14.70
C ALA A 365 33.37 12.52 15.93
N THR A 366 33.98 13.67 15.69
CA THR A 366 34.60 14.53 16.70
C THR A 366 33.90 15.89 16.85
N GLY A 367 33.10 16.31 15.86
CA GLY A 367 32.43 17.60 15.86
C GLY A 367 31.74 17.89 14.53
N ASP A 368 31.31 19.14 14.35
CA ASP A 368 30.64 19.66 13.15
C ASP A 368 29.47 18.77 12.68
N PHE A 369 28.63 18.38 13.63
CA PHE A 369 27.50 17.51 13.35
C PHE A 369 26.45 18.21 12.47
N GLU A 370 25.81 17.43 11.61
CA GLU A 370 24.66 17.86 10.82
C GLU A 370 23.65 16.71 10.67
N LEU A 371 22.40 17.10 10.45
CA LEU A 371 21.36 16.22 9.95
C LEU A 371 21.33 16.29 8.43
N ARG A 372 21.22 15.15 7.75
CA ARG A 372 20.97 15.06 6.31
C ARG A 372 19.68 14.33 6.04
N ASN A 373 19.07 14.62 4.90
CA ASN A 373 17.83 13.98 4.44
C ASN A 373 16.74 13.95 5.51
N LEU A 374 16.64 15.05 6.29
CA LEU A 374 15.61 15.22 7.31
C LEU A 374 14.26 15.21 6.63
N ARG A 375 13.32 14.45 7.17
CA ARG A 375 11.92 14.48 6.78
C ARG A 375 11.01 14.29 7.99
N ILE A 376 9.94 15.06 8.02
CA ILE A 376 8.81 14.90 8.93
C ILE A 376 7.59 14.68 8.06
N GLU A 377 6.87 13.61 8.34
CA GLU A 377 5.85 13.06 7.47
C GLU A 377 4.54 12.88 8.24
N ASP A 378 3.43 12.93 7.49
CA ASP A 378 2.17 12.45 7.99
C ASP A 378 2.25 10.93 8.28
N PRO A 379 1.81 10.44 9.45
CA PRO A 379 1.95 9.04 9.84
C PRO A 379 0.95 8.10 9.15
N ASP A 380 -0.15 8.64 8.60
CA ASP A 380 -1.20 7.85 7.95
C ASP A 380 -0.94 7.68 6.45
N HIS A 381 -0.40 8.71 5.80
CA HIS A 381 -0.18 8.74 4.36
C HIS A 381 1.30 8.78 3.95
N PHE A 382 2.21 8.99 4.90
CA PHE A 382 3.65 9.13 4.68
C PHE A 382 4.02 10.28 3.74
N VAL A 383 3.15 11.29 3.62
CA VAL A 383 3.42 12.52 2.88
C VAL A 383 4.44 13.35 3.64
N THR A 384 5.56 13.70 3.01
CA THR A 384 6.56 14.61 3.59
C THR A 384 5.96 16.01 3.77
N LEU A 385 5.87 16.47 5.02
CA LEU A 385 5.36 17.79 5.41
C LEU A 385 6.48 18.81 5.54
N VAL A 386 7.65 18.36 5.97
CA VAL A 386 8.85 19.19 6.14
C VAL A 386 10.05 18.35 5.74
N ASP A 387 10.97 18.92 4.97
CA ASP A 387 12.25 18.31 4.65
C ASP A 387 13.42 19.30 4.76
N ALA A 388 14.62 18.76 4.94
CA ALA A 388 15.86 19.49 4.75
C ALA A 388 16.98 18.56 4.29
N LYS A 389 17.65 18.95 3.19
CA LYS A 389 18.82 18.21 2.68
C LYS A 389 19.97 18.20 3.69
N ARG A 390 20.19 19.33 4.36
CA ARG A 390 21.21 19.53 5.41
C ARG A 390 20.69 20.49 6.47
N MET A 391 20.97 20.21 7.73
CA MET A 391 20.69 21.09 8.86
C MET A 391 21.80 20.94 9.91
N PRO A 392 22.54 22.00 10.28
CA PRO A 392 23.50 21.96 11.38
C PRO A 392 22.91 21.38 12.66
N LEU A 393 23.70 20.59 13.38
CA LEU A 393 23.33 19.95 14.65
C LEU A 393 24.39 20.28 15.70
N SER A 394 23.98 20.87 16.82
CA SER A 394 24.85 20.96 18.00
C SER A 394 24.57 19.81 18.95
N LEU A 395 25.57 18.98 19.21
CA LEU A 395 25.51 17.95 20.25
C LEU A 395 26.32 18.37 21.49
N PRO A 396 25.92 17.95 22.70
CA PRO A 396 26.77 18.08 23.87
C PRO A 396 28.03 17.23 23.71
N ALA A 397 29.04 17.48 24.55
CA ALA A 397 30.21 16.62 24.60
C ALA A 397 29.80 15.18 24.97
N VAL A 398 29.98 14.26 24.04
CA VAL A 398 29.68 12.85 24.26
C VAL A 398 30.84 12.20 25.01
N SER A 399 30.53 11.40 26.04
CA SER A 399 31.54 10.66 26.76
C SER A 399 32.24 9.69 25.81
N LYS A 400 33.55 9.87 25.58
CA LYS A 400 34.39 8.95 24.81
C LYS A 400 34.64 7.63 25.56
N ARG A 401 33.63 7.08 26.26
CA ARG A 401 33.73 5.73 26.81
C ARG A 401 34.16 4.81 25.66
N ALA A 402 35.13 3.95 25.94
CA ALA A 402 35.67 3.00 24.98
C ALA A 402 34.57 1.97 24.62
N VAL A 403 33.68 2.34 23.70
CA VAL A 403 32.54 1.51 23.25
C VAL A 403 32.66 1.17 21.76
N SER A 404 33.83 1.38 21.13
CA SER A 404 34.00 1.14 19.69
C SER A 404 33.68 -0.30 19.27
N ASP A 405 33.82 -1.26 20.19
CA ASP A 405 33.76 -2.70 19.89
C ASP A 405 32.51 -3.40 20.43
N ALA A 406 31.60 -2.69 21.12
CA ALA A 406 30.36 -3.29 21.56
C ALA A 406 29.43 -3.60 20.36
N ALA A 407 28.77 -4.75 20.43
CA ALA A 407 27.74 -5.12 19.46
C ALA A 407 26.57 -4.14 19.53
N ILE A 408 25.95 -3.84 18.39
CA ILE A 408 24.73 -3.03 18.32
C ILE A 408 23.60 -3.84 19.00
N ASP A 409 22.99 -3.28 20.03
CA ASP A 409 21.93 -3.90 20.82
C ASP A 409 20.57 -3.21 20.62
N GLU A 410 19.53 -3.74 21.27
CA GLU A 410 18.16 -3.22 21.14
C GLU A 410 18.03 -1.78 21.67
N ASP A 411 18.76 -1.41 22.73
CA ASP A 411 18.74 -0.05 23.26
C ASP A 411 19.32 0.97 22.25
N MET A 412 20.37 0.59 21.53
CA MET A 412 20.90 1.39 20.42
C MET A 412 19.91 1.56 19.27
N LEU A 413 19.10 0.54 18.99
CA LEU A 413 18.20 0.50 17.83
C LEU A 413 16.81 1.09 18.10
N MET A 414 16.26 0.87 19.29
CA MET A 414 14.86 1.15 19.64
C MET A 414 14.71 2.17 20.78
N GLY A 415 15.81 2.48 21.46
CA GLY A 415 15.81 3.22 22.71
C GLY A 415 15.49 2.35 23.91
N LYS A 416 15.68 2.91 25.11
CA LYS A 416 15.35 2.23 26.35
C LYS A 416 13.83 2.07 26.45
N ARG A 417 13.38 0.86 26.77
CA ARG A 417 11.97 0.63 27.08
C ARG A 417 11.57 1.44 28.33
N PRO A 418 10.48 2.21 28.30
CA PRO A 418 10.00 2.97 29.45
C PRO A 418 9.74 2.10 30.68
N ASP A 419 10.19 2.57 31.86
CA ASP A 419 9.99 1.89 33.13
C ASP A 419 8.50 1.86 33.55
N SER A 420 7.67 2.80 33.08
CA SER A 420 6.21 2.81 33.29
C SER A 420 5.52 1.57 32.71
N LEU A 421 5.98 1.10 31.55
CA LEU A 421 5.51 -0.15 30.92
C LEU A 421 5.93 -1.40 31.72
N ASN A 422 6.89 -1.26 32.66
CA ASN A 422 7.36 -2.37 33.48
C ASN A 422 6.54 -2.58 34.76
N VAL A 423 5.84 -1.56 35.29
CA VAL A 423 5.39 -1.55 36.70
C VAL A 423 3.87 -1.40 36.92
N LEU A 424 3.08 -0.79 36.02
CA LEU A 424 1.68 -0.42 36.37
C LEU A 424 0.54 -0.78 35.38
N GLU A 425 0.83 -1.14 34.12
CA GLU A 425 -0.20 -1.35 33.07
C GLU A 425 -0.18 -2.75 32.43
N LYS A 426 0.36 -3.77 33.11
CA LYS A 426 0.54 -5.07 32.46
C LYS A 426 -0.77 -5.84 32.35
N GLY A 427 -1.19 -6.09 31.11
CA GLY A 427 -1.98 -7.27 30.79
C GLY A 427 -1.36 -8.54 31.37
N THR A 428 -2.15 -9.59 31.60
CA THR A 428 -1.64 -10.82 32.26
C THR A 428 -1.44 -11.96 31.26
N GLY A 429 -0.34 -12.70 31.41
CA GLY A 429 -0.03 -13.86 30.57
C GLY A 429 0.48 -13.54 29.16
N SER A 430 0.48 -14.57 28.31
CA SER A 430 1.03 -14.56 26.94
C SER A 430 -0.01 -15.06 25.92
N ARG A 431 -0.06 -14.47 24.72
CA ARG A 431 -1.06 -14.85 23.71
C ARG A 431 -0.51 -14.82 22.28
N LEU A 432 -1.18 -15.51 21.37
CA LEU A 432 -1.00 -15.32 19.92
C LEU A 432 -2.15 -14.50 19.37
N LEU A 433 -1.88 -13.35 18.75
CA LEU A 433 -2.91 -12.55 18.12
C LEU A 433 -3.10 -12.99 16.67
N LEU A 434 -4.35 -13.24 16.28
CA LEU A 434 -4.75 -13.55 14.91
C LEU A 434 -5.36 -12.29 14.29
N VAL A 435 -4.66 -11.69 13.33
CA VAL A 435 -4.95 -10.36 12.80
C VAL A 435 -5.43 -10.46 11.35
N HIS A 436 -6.54 -9.83 11.02
CA HIS A 436 -7.13 -9.83 9.67
C HIS A 436 -6.54 -8.71 8.78
N GLY A 437 -7.10 -8.55 7.57
CA GLY A 437 -6.64 -7.61 6.55
C GLY A 437 -7.53 -6.37 6.38
N TYR A 438 -7.25 -5.63 5.30
CA TYR A 438 -8.08 -4.51 4.86
C TYR A 438 -9.48 -5.00 4.48
N CYS A 439 -10.51 -4.29 4.95
CA CYS A 439 -11.90 -4.55 4.57
C CYS A 439 -12.32 -6.03 4.66
N SER A 440 -11.74 -6.78 5.61
CA SER A 440 -11.94 -8.22 5.70
C SER A 440 -12.91 -8.61 6.81
N GLY A 441 -13.51 -9.79 6.66
CA GLY A 441 -14.25 -10.46 7.72
C GLY A 441 -13.34 -11.19 8.71
N ASP A 442 -13.94 -12.10 9.48
CA ASP A 442 -13.20 -13.02 10.35
C ASP A 442 -12.54 -14.12 9.51
N VAL A 443 -11.23 -13.99 9.26
CA VAL A 443 -10.49 -14.86 8.34
C VAL A 443 -9.86 -16.08 9.03
N TRP A 444 -9.53 -16.04 10.32
CA TRP A 444 -8.71 -17.10 10.91
C TRP A 444 -9.53 -18.26 11.51
N PRO A 445 -9.29 -19.53 11.14
CA PRO A 445 -9.87 -20.67 11.86
C PRO A 445 -9.21 -20.84 13.24
N ALA A 446 -9.78 -20.25 14.29
CA ALA A 446 -9.20 -20.24 15.64
C ALA A 446 -8.83 -21.62 16.19
N GLY A 447 -9.56 -22.68 15.81
CA GLY A 447 -9.27 -24.05 16.23
C GLY A 447 -7.89 -24.58 15.79
N ASN A 448 -7.25 -23.95 14.80
CA ASN A 448 -5.89 -24.30 14.37
C ASN A 448 -4.80 -23.71 15.27
N PHE A 449 -5.15 -22.83 16.21
CA PHE A 449 -4.21 -22.08 17.01
C PHE A 449 -4.43 -22.31 18.52
N SER A 450 -3.34 -22.42 19.27
CA SER A 450 -3.36 -22.58 20.72
C SER A 450 -2.90 -21.31 21.43
N SER A 451 -3.54 -21.02 22.57
CA SER A 451 -3.39 -19.75 23.29
C SER A 451 -3.52 -18.53 22.37
N ALA A 452 -4.55 -18.52 21.51
CA ALA A 452 -4.75 -17.50 20.51
C ALA A 452 -6.01 -16.66 20.75
N SER A 453 -5.97 -15.40 20.33
CA SER A 453 -7.09 -14.47 20.37
C SER A 453 -7.22 -13.77 19.02
N LYS A 454 -8.45 -13.69 18.50
CA LYS A 454 -8.72 -12.97 17.26
C LYS A 454 -8.84 -11.48 17.56
N PHE A 455 -8.05 -10.67 16.86
CA PHE A 455 -8.28 -9.24 16.76
C PHE A 455 -9.31 -9.00 15.66
N LEU A 456 -10.37 -8.22 15.94
CA LEU A 456 -11.49 -7.99 15.01
C LEU A 456 -11.80 -6.48 14.89
N ASP A 457 -11.34 -5.87 13.80
CA ASP A 457 -11.68 -4.52 13.29
C ASP A 457 -12.31 -4.67 11.90
N LEU A 458 -13.40 -5.44 11.85
CA LEU A 458 -13.98 -5.95 10.61
C LEU A 458 -14.54 -4.84 9.72
N ASN A 459 -14.39 -5.02 8.41
CA ASN A 459 -14.94 -4.10 7.40
C ASN A 459 -14.50 -2.64 7.59
N GLN A 460 -13.28 -2.43 8.10
CA GLN A 460 -12.71 -1.10 8.28
C GLN A 460 -11.61 -0.84 7.25
N ASN A 461 -11.44 0.44 6.95
CA ASN A 461 -10.30 0.97 6.23
C ASN A 461 -9.44 1.78 7.19
N ARG A 462 -8.18 1.37 7.35
CA ARG A 462 -7.22 1.96 8.29
C ARG A 462 -5.89 2.18 7.57
N SER A 463 -5.20 3.26 7.90
CA SER A 463 -3.76 3.33 7.62
C SER A 463 -3.02 2.23 8.39
N HIS A 464 -1.78 1.95 8.00
CA HIS A 464 -0.92 1.02 8.75
C HIS A 464 -0.70 1.47 10.19
N ASP A 465 -0.58 2.78 10.44
CA ASP A 465 -0.41 3.34 11.77
C ASP A 465 -1.67 3.18 12.62
N GLN A 466 -2.84 3.59 12.12
CA GLN A 466 -4.12 3.43 12.81
C GLN A 466 -4.41 1.97 13.14
N PHE A 467 -4.13 1.05 12.21
CA PHE A 467 -4.34 -0.38 12.44
C PHE A 467 -3.35 -0.91 13.48
N ALA A 468 -2.06 -0.55 13.40
CA ALA A 468 -1.05 -0.91 14.39
C ALA A 468 -1.44 -0.47 15.81
N GLN A 469 -1.94 0.75 15.98
CA GLN A 469 -2.39 1.26 17.26
C GLN A 469 -3.61 0.49 17.80
N ARG A 470 -4.56 0.10 16.93
CA ARG A 470 -5.70 -0.75 17.34
C ARG A 470 -5.24 -2.13 17.79
N ILE A 471 -4.30 -2.76 17.07
CA ILE A 471 -3.70 -4.04 17.46
C ILE A 471 -3.02 -3.89 18.82
N LYS A 472 -2.25 -2.81 19.03
CA LYS A 472 -1.63 -2.49 20.32
C LYS A 472 -2.66 -2.43 21.44
N THR A 473 -3.71 -1.62 21.28
CA THR A 473 -4.76 -1.46 22.30
C THR A 473 -5.41 -2.79 22.66
N PHE A 474 -5.71 -3.64 21.67
CA PHE A 474 -6.24 -4.98 21.94
C PHE A 474 -5.22 -5.87 22.66
N GLY A 475 -3.98 -5.84 22.19
CA GLY A 475 -2.86 -6.62 22.72
C GLY A 475 -2.47 -6.26 24.16
N ASN A 476 -2.74 -5.03 24.61
CA ASN A 476 -2.49 -4.58 26.00
C ASN A 476 -3.19 -5.44 27.06
N THR A 477 -4.15 -6.28 26.66
CA THR A 477 -4.76 -7.32 27.51
C THR A 477 -3.73 -8.34 28.04
N TRP A 478 -2.62 -8.56 27.31
CA TRP A 478 -1.57 -9.53 27.66
C TRP A 478 -0.21 -8.83 27.83
N ASN A 479 0.61 -9.34 28.75
CA ASN A 479 1.97 -8.83 28.94
C ASN A 479 2.82 -9.09 27.69
N SER A 480 2.55 -10.19 27.01
CA SER A 480 3.34 -10.68 25.89
C SER A 480 2.44 -11.25 24.80
N TYR A 481 2.79 -11.01 23.53
CA TYR A 481 2.09 -11.70 22.44
C TYR A 481 2.89 -11.77 21.14
N GLY A 482 2.73 -12.86 20.38
CA GLY A 482 3.13 -12.91 18.97
C GLY A 482 1.97 -12.59 18.03
N ILE A 483 2.23 -12.44 16.73
CA ILE A 483 1.21 -12.14 15.72
C ILE A 483 1.26 -13.12 14.55
N VAL A 484 0.10 -13.63 14.15
CA VAL A 484 -0.17 -14.24 12.84
C VAL A 484 -1.17 -13.35 12.11
N ALA A 485 -0.80 -12.86 10.93
CA ALA A 485 -1.55 -11.82 10.22
C ALA A 485 -1.84 -12.17 8.76
N HIS A 486 -2.99 -11.72 8.27
CA HIS A 486 -3.44 -11.90 6.89
C HIS A 486 -3.43 -10.55 6.16
N SER A 487 -3.00 -10.53 4.89
CA SER A 487 -3.10 -9.34 4.05
C SER A 487 -2.49 -8.09 4.72
N GLN A 488 -3.17 -6.94 4.75
CA GLN A 488 -2.73 -5.70 5.41
C GLN A 488 -2.29 -5.88 6.87
N GLY A 489 -2.85 -6.86 7.59
CA GLY A 489 -2.48 -7.11 8.98
C GLY A 489 -0.99 -7.40 9.18
N GLY A 490 -0.30 -7.96 8.17
CA GLY A 490 1.15 -8.18 8.22
C GLY A 490 1.94 -6.88 8.22
N ALA A 491 1.53 -5.91 7.39
CA ALA A 491 2.12 -4.58 7.35
C ALA A 491 1.84 -3.80 8.66
N ALA A 492 0.61 -3.88 9.18
CA ALA A 492 0.24 -3.28 10.46
C ALA A 492 1.01 -3.88 11.65
N ALA A 493 1.23 -5.19 11.67
CA ALA A 493 2.04 -5.86 12.70
C ALA A 493 3.52 -5.43 12.65
N LEU A 494 4.09 -5.33 11.44
CA LEU A 494 5.45 -4.80 11.25
C LEU A 494 5.55 -3.33 11.67
N HIS A 495 4.54 -2.53 11.33
CA HIS A 495 4.46 -1.13 11.75
C HIS A 495 4.42 -1.01 13.27
N LEU A 496 3.55 -1.79 13.93
CA LEU A 496 3.45 -1.87 15.40
C LEU A 496 4.82 -2.16 16.03
N TYR A 497 5.47 -3.24 15.60
CA TYR A 497 6.77 -3.62 16.12
C TYR A 497 7.85 -2.58 15.84
N THR A 498 7.78 -1.88 14.72
CA THR A 498 8.79 -0.87 14.37
C THR A 498 8.68 0.36 15.27
N TYR A 499 7.47 0.87 15.50
CA TYR A 499 7.30 2.21 16.04
C TYR A 499 6.81 2.30 17.48
N TYR A 500 6.18 1.26 18.03
CA TYR A 500 5.54 1.34 19.33
C TYR A 500 6.02 0.25 20.27
N TRP A 501 6.23 0.62 21.53
CA TRP A 501 6.41 -0.36 22.59
C TRP A 501 5.08 -1.06 22.87
N SER A 502 5.10 -2.38 22.89
CA SER A 502 3.91 -3.21 23.10
C SER A 502 4.27 -4.58 23.69
N GLY A 503 3.25 -5.39 24.00
CA GLY A 503 3.46 -6.80 24.39
C GLY A 503 4.15 -7.64 23.31
N LEU A 504 4.19 -7.18 22.05
CA LEU A 504 4.97 -7.83 21.01
C LEU A 504 6.47 -7.81 21.34
N ASP A 505 6.97 -6.75 21.97
CA ASP A 505 8.37 -6.64 22.34
C ASP A 505 8.76 -7.52 23.55
N ASN A 506 7.76 -8.09 24.24
CA ASN A 506 7.96 -9.04 25.33
C ASN A 506 7.95 -10.50 24.87
N ALA A 507 7.52 -10.74 23.62
CA ALA A 507 7.29 -12.09 23.15
C ALA A 507 8.57 -12.87 22.94
N THR A 508 8.54 -14.11 23.44
CA THR A 508 9.65 -15.04 23.33
C THR A 508 9.25 -16.20 22.42
N GLY A 509 10.20 -16.67 21.62
CA GLY A 509 9.97 -17.76 20.68
C GLY A 509 10.57 -17.48 19.31
N SER A 510 10.37 -18.42 18.38
CA SER A 510 11.13 -18.45 17.14
C SER A 510 10.65 -17.45 16.07
N ARG A 511 9.36 -17.09 16.07
CA ARG A 511 8.76 -16.24 15.03
C ARG A 511 7.82 -15.22 15.64
N LEU A 512 8.28 -13.97 15.69
CA LEU A 512 7.57 -12.87 16.32
C LEU A 512 6.32 -12.46 15.52
N ILE A 513 6.53 -12.21 14.22
CA ILE A 513 5.48 -11.85 13.27
C ILE A 513 5.47 -12.90 12.17
N GLN A 514 4.30 -13.42 11.88
CA GLN A 514 4.06 -14.31 10.76
C GLN A 514 2.94 -13.74 9.90
N SER A 515 3.09 -13.78 8.58
CA SER A 515 2.01 -13.34 7.69
C SER A 515 1.84 -14.20 6.46
N VAL A 516 0.65 -14.12 5.87
CA VAL A 516 0.32 -14.78 4.60
C VAL A 516 -0.42 -13.81 3.68
N GLY A 517 0.03 -13.73 2.42
CA GLY A 517 -0.54 -12.87 1.38
C GLY A 517 -0.53 -11.38 1.70
N THR A 518 0.47 -10.88 2.43
CA THR A 518 0.59 -9.43 2.68
C THR A 518 1.19 -8.73 1.46
N PRO A 519 0.52 -7.70 0.90
CA PRO A 519 1.07 -6.88 -0.19
C PRO A 519 2.11 -5.89 0.37
N TYR A 520 3.27 -6.37 0.80
CA TYR A 520 4.31 -5.53 1.43
C TYR A 520 4.80 -4.40 0.53
N GLN A 521 4.74 -4.58 -0.79
CA GLN A 521 5.09 -3.55 -1.77
C GLN A 521 3.87 -2.93 -2.46
N GLY A 522 2.65 -3.23 -1.98
CA GLY A 522 1.38 -2.75 -2.55
C GLY A 522 0.76 -3.72 -3.57
N THR A 523 -0.35 -3.31 -4.16
CA THR A 523 -1.09 -4.02 -5.22
C THR A 523 -1.71 -3.03 -6.20
N ASN A 524 -1.79 -3.38 -7.48
CA ASN A 524 -2.47 -2.57 -8.49
C ASN A 524 -3.99 -2.48 -8.21
N LEU A 525 -4.56 -3.51 -7.58
CA LEU A 525 -5.99 -3.59 -7.28
C LEU A 525 -6.47 -2.42 -6.41
N ALA A 526 -5.61 -1.87 -5.56
CA ALA A 526 -5.95 -0.76 -4.66
C ALA A 526 -6.41 0.50 -5.43
N GLY A 527 -5.74 0.85 -6.54
CA GLY A 527 -6.09 2.03 -7.35
C GLY A 527 -7.41 1.86 -8.10
N ILE A 528 -7.64 0.66 -8.64
CA ILE A 528 -8.87 0.34 -9.37
C ILE A 528 -10.07 0.28 -8.42
N LEU A 529 -9.92 -0.38 -7.27
CA LEU A 529 -10.97 -0.41 -6.25
C LEU A 529 -11.28 0.97 -5.69
N ALA A 530 -10.27 1.84 -5.55
CA ALA A 530 -10.51 3.23 -5.18
C ALA A 530 -11.39 3.96 -6.20
N THR A 531 -11.12 3.76 -7.49
CA THR A 531 -11.88 4.35 -8.60
C THR A 531 -13.32 3.85 -8.66
N LEU A 532 -13.53 2.53 -8.54
CA LEU A 532 -14.86 1.92 -8.51
C LEU A 532 -15.61 2.29 -7.22
N GLY A 533 -14.96 2.20 -6.07
CA GLY A 533 -15.53 2.52 -4.76
C GLY A 533 -16.00 3.97 -4.65
N ASN A 534 -15.22 4.93 -5.14
CA ASN A 534 -15.61 6.35 -5.17
C ASN A 534 -16.86 6.59 -6.03
N TRP A 535 -17.07 5.81 -7.08
CA TRP A 535 -18.23 5.95 -7.96
C TRP A 535 -19.48 5.25 -7.43
N PHE A 536 -19.34 3.99 -6.98
CA PHE A 536 -20.47 3.18 -6.54
C PHE A 536 -20.83 3.39 -5.07
N GLY A 537 -19.94 3.98 -4.26
CA GLY A 537 -20.15 4.18 -2.82
C GLY A 537 -20.18 2.87 -2.00
N VAL A 538 -19.76 1.76 -2.61
CA VAL A 538 -19.73 0.41 -2.01
C VAL A 538 -18.29 0.05 -1.65
N GLY A 539 -18.07 -0.47 -0.44
CA GLY A 539 -16.76 -0.89 0.07
C GLY A 539 -16.30 -0.11 1.30
N CYS A 540 -15.13 -0.46 1.86
CA CYS A 540 -14.61 0.17 3.08
C CYS A 540 -13.93 1.53 2.83
N GLY A 541 -13.91 2.03 1.60
CA GLY A 541 -13.21 3.26 1.19
C GLY A 541 -11.77 3.02 0.73
N THR A 542 -11.13 4.06 0.22
CA THR A 542 -9.82 3.99 -0.45
C THR A 542 -8.64 3.95 0.53
N ASN A 543 -7.68 3.04 0.29
CA ASN A 543 -6.49 2.87 1.12
C ASN A 543 -5.20 3.11 0.30
N ASP A 544 -4.59 4.29 0.47
CA ASP A 544 -3.36 4.64 -0.25
C ASP A 544 -2.14 3.84 0.21
N ASN A 545 -2.11 3.33 1.45
CA ASN A 545 -0.99 2.52 1.95
C ASN A 545 -0.85 1.17 1.22
N LEU A 546 -1.93 0.67 0.60
CA LEU A 546 -1.92 -0.56 -0.19
C LEU A 546 -1.55 -0.33 -1.67
N THR A 547 -1.40 0.93 -2.11
CA THR A 547 -0.85 1.22 -3.44
C THR A 547 0.66 1.00 -3.46
N TYR A 548 1.24 0.77 -4.65
CA TYR A 548 2.69 0.66 -4.79
C TYR A 548 3.44 1.89 -4.23
N SER A 549 2.95 3.09 -4.53
CA SER A 549 3.57 4.34 -4.07
C SER A 549 3.47 4.55 -2.55
N GLY A 550 2.33 4.18 -1.95
CA GLY A 550 2.12 4.28 -0.51
C GLY A 550 2.93 3.24 0.27
N ALA A 551 2.94 1.99 -0.18
CA ALA A 551 3.75 0.92 0.41
C ALA A 551 5.25 1.22 0.33
N SER A 552 5.70 1.76 -0.79
CA SER A 552 7.09 2.21 -0.99
C SER A 552 7.48 3.33 -0.02
N SER A 553 6.61 4.33 0.16
CA SER A 553 6.80 5.43 1.13
C SER A 553 6.78 4.95 2.58
N TRP A 554 5.94 3.97 2.89
CA TRP A 554 5.90 3.32 4.19
C TRP A 554 7.22 2.56 4.48
N LEU A 555 7.67 1.71 3.55
CA LEU A 555 8.87 0.88 3.67
C LEU A 555 10.16 1.70 3.86
N ALA A 556 10.23 2.92 3.31
CA ALA A 556 11.33 3.85 3.51
C ALA A 556 11.54 4.26 4.99
N GLY A 557 10.58 3.94 5.89
CA GLY A 557 10.73 4.11 7.33
C GLY A 557 10.93 2.80 8.12
N ILE A 558 10.94 1.64 7.47
CA ILE A 558 11.01 0.34 8.15
C ILE A 558 12.43 -0.23 8.09
N PRO A 559 13.17 -0.30 9.22
CA PRO A 559 14.57 -0.71 9.25
C PRO A 559 14.75 -2.22 9.13
N SER A 560 15.95 -2.66 8.73
CA SER A 560 16.21 -4.07 8.41
C SER A 560 16.02 -5.00 9.63
N TRP A 561 16.38 -4.53 10.83
CA TRP A 561 16.18 -5.31 12.06
C TRP A 561 14.70 -5.60 12.31
N ALA A 562 13.78 -4.69 11.98
CA ALA A 562 12.35 -4.89 12.16
C ALA A 562 11.82 -5.87 11.10
N ARG A 563 12.22 -5.67 9.83
CA ARG A 563 11.87 -6.58 8.72
C ARG A 563 12.31 -8.01 9.01
N SER A 564 13.48 -8.19 9.61
CA SER A 564 14.03 -9.52 9.95
C SER A 564 13.19 -10.33 10.93
N LYS A 565 12.28 -9.69 11.68
CA LYS A 565 11.35 -10.38 12.60
C LYS A 565 10.11 -10.94 11.91
N VAL A 566 9.91 -10.62 10.63
CA VAL A 566 8.77 -11.07 9.83
C VAL A 566 9.10 -12.39 9.13
N ASN A 567 8.18 -13.33 9.25
CA ASN A 567 8.21 -14.62 8.59
C ASN A 567 6.97 -14.72 7.69
N TYR A 568 7.14 -14.58 6.38
CA TYR A 568 6.00 -14.43 5.49
C TYR A 568 5.88 -15.59 4.50
N TYR A 569 4.64 -15.85 4.09
CA TYR A 569 4.28 -16.77 3.03
C TYR A 569 3.59 -16.00 1.91
N THR A 570 3.88 -16.37 0.67
CA THR A 570 3.12 -15.91 -0.50
C THR A 570 2.33 -17.09 -1.06
N THR A 571 1.22 -16.79 -1.74
CA THR A 571 0.43 -17.81 -2.40
C THR A 571 0.15 -17.39 -3.84
N SER A 572 -0.35 -18.33 -4.63
CA SER A 572 -0.94 -18.04 -5.93
C SER A 572 -1.91 -19.13 -6.32
N PHE A 573 -2.65 -18.89 -7.39
CA PHE A 573 -3.38 -19.92 -8.11
C PHE A 573 -2.48 -21.12 -8.52
N LYS A 574 -3.09 -22.29 -8.71
CA LYS A 574 -2.45 -23.46 -9.35
C LYS A 574 -2.61 -23.37 -10.87
N SER A 575 -1.55 -23.65 -11.64
CA SER A 575 -1.67 -23.87 -13.08
C SER A 575 -2.36 -25.22 -13.35
N THR A 576 -3.46 -25.23 -14.09
CA THR A 576 -4.15 -26.47 -14.45
C THR A 576 -3.39 -27.28 -15.51
N ASN A 577 -2.74 -26.61 -16.48
CA ASN A 577 -1.81 -27.20 -17.47
C ASN A 577 -0.70 -26.20 -17.80
N TRP A 578 0.41 -26.63 -18.45
CA TRP A 578 1.52 -25.72 -18.80
C TRP A 578 1.16 -24.64 -19.85
N TRP A 579 0.01 -24.77 -20.53
CA TRP A 579 -0.47 -23.85 -21.57
C TRP A 579 -1.74 -23.08 -21.19
N THR A 580 -2.25 -23.22 -19.96
CA THR A 580 -3.37 -22.41 -19.47
C THR A 580 -2.99 -21.79 -18.14
N ASN A 581 -2.74 -20.48 -18.14
CA ASN A 581 -2.76 -19.72 -16.89
C ASN A 581 -4.17 -19.82 -16.32
N ASP A 582 -4.22 -20.08 -15.03
CA ASP A 582 -5.44 -20.15 -14.26
C ASP A 582 -5.44 -18.90 -13.37
N TYR A 583 -6.58 -18.48 -12.83
CA TYR A 583 -6.70 -17.23 -12.04
C TYR A 583 -7.24 -17.51 -10.63
N CYS A 584 -6.87 -16.75 -9.60
CA CYS A 584 -7.63 -16.86 -8.35
C CYS A 584 -9.03 -16.27 -8.49
N ASN A 585 -9.13 -15.14 -9.17
CA ASN A 585 -10.38 -14.55 -9.61
C ASN A 585 -10.17 -13.98 -11.03
N PHE A 586 -10.93 -14.51 -12.00
CA PHE A 586 -10.80 -14.10 -13.40
C PHE A 586 -11.11 -12.62 -13.64
N ALA A 587 -11.84 -11.96 -12.74
CA ALA A 587 -12.16 -10.54 -12.86
C ALA A 587 -10.95 -9.68 -12.44
N THR A 588 -10.26 -10.03 -11.35
CA THR A 588 -9.05 -9.32 -10.90
C THR A 588 -7.80 -9.69 -11.70
N ASP A 589 -7.78 -10.87 -12.31
CA ASP A 589 -6.76 -11.33 -13.27
C ASP A 589 -6.52 -10.35 -14.44
N LEU A 590 -7.55 -9.59 -14.82
CA LEU A 590 -7.44 -8.56 -15.86
C LEU A 590 -6.41 -7.48 -15.50
N VAL A 591 -6.19 -7.22 -14.21
CA VAL A 591 -5.39 -6.07 -13.73
C VAL A 591 -4.19 -6.48 -12.89
N LEU A 592 -4.15 -7.74 -12.45
CA LEU A 592 -3.04 -8.32 -11.71
C LEU A 592 -2.10 -9.05 -12.67
N SER A 593 -0.81 -9.01 -12.34
CA SER A 593 0.21 -9.77 -13.06
C SER A 593 0.36 -11.16 -12.45
N ASP A 594 0.52 -12.15 -13.32
CA ASP A 594 0.70 -13.53 -12.91
C ASP A 594 2.13 -13.81 -12.42
N PRO A 595 2.31 -14.72 -11.45
CA PRO A 595 1.28 -15.37 -10.65
C PRO A 595 0.77 -14.47 -9.50
N GLU A 596 -0.51 -14.59 -9.19
CA GLU A 596 -1.22 -13.80 -8.17
C GLU A 596 -2.12 -14.67 -7.28
N ASP A 597 -2.52 -14.14 -6.13
CA ASP A 597 -3.41 -14.82 -5.17
C ASP A 597 -4.88 -14.36 -5.25
N GLY A 598 -5.27 -13.55 -6.22
CA GLY A 598 -6.60 -12.94 -6.36
C GLY A 598 -6.60 -11.47 -5.95
N THR A 599 -5.54 -11.00 -5.29
CA THR A 599 -5.45 -9.67 -4.68
C THR A 599 -4.04 -9.09 -4.72
N THR A 600 -3.03 -9.92 -4.53
CA THR A 600 -1.62 -9.54 -4.46
C THR A 600 -0.82 -10.38 -5.45
N GLU A 601 -0.05 -9.72 -6.30
CA GLU A 601 0.90 -10.39 -7.18
C GLU A 601 2.08 -10.92 -6.36
N LYS A 602 2.60 -12.08 -6.74
CA LYS A 602 3.73 -12.71 -6.03
C LYS A 602 4.94 -11.78 -5.93
N ALA A 603 5.20 -10.98 -6.97
CA ALA A 603 6.33 -10.04 -7.00
C ALA A 603 6.22 -8.95 -5.92
N TYR A 604 5.00 -8.46 -5.66
CA TYR A 604 4.75 -7.37 -4.71
C TYR A 604 4.39 -7.85 -3.30
N GLY A 605 4.13 -9.15 -3.13
CA GLY A 605 4.05 -9.80 -1.81
C GLY A 605 5.40 -10.00 -1.10
N GLN A 606 6.53 -9.56 -1.68
CA GLN A 606 7.87 -9.77 -1.12
C GLN A 606 8.28 -8.68 -0.11
N LEU A 607 9.03 -9.05 0.92
CA LEU A 607 9.60 -8.12 1.89
C LEU A 607 11.12 -8.34 2.02
N SER A 608 11.91 -7.45 1.41
CA SER A 608 13.38 -7.51 1.50
C SER A 608 13.86 -7.39 2.95
N GLY A 609 14.74 -8.30 3.37
CA GLY A 609 15.26 -8.39 4.73
C GLY A 609 14.41 -9.25 5.69
N ALA A 610 13.22 -9.69 5.28
CA ALA A 610 12.41 -10.64 6.04
C ALA A 610 12.70 -12.10 5.66
N VAL A 611 12.15 -13.04 6.42
CA VAL A 611 12.32 -14.48 6.17
C VAL A 611 11.16 -15.01 5.34
N ASN A 612 11.40 -15.22 4.05
CA ASN A 612 10.43 -15.89 3.17
C ASN A 612 10.34 -17.38 3.54
N ARG A 613 9.16 -17.84 3.97
CA ARG A 613 8.91 -19.22 4.39
C ARG A 613 8.38 -20.11 3.27
N GLY A 614 8.29 -19.58 2.06
CA GLY A 614 7.92 -20.30 0.86
C GLY A 614 6.74 -19.69 0.14
N HIS A 615 6.51 -20.22 -1.05
CA HIS A 615 5.40 -19.88 -1.92
C HIS A 615 4.51 -21.12 -2.10
N THR A 616 3.20 -20.96 -1.94
CA THR A 616 2.23 -22.05 -2.10
C THR A 616 1.32 -21.78 -3.28
N THR A 617 1.43 -22.61 -4.32
CA THR A 617 0.50 -22.61 -5.46
C THR A 617 -0.78 -23.38 -5.12
N GLY A 618 -1.92 -22.98 -5.70
CA GLY A 618 -3.21 -23.62 -5.45
C GLY A 618 -3.93 -23.08 -4.22
N GLN A 619 -3.67 -21.82 -3.87
CA GLN A 619 -4.34 -21.13 -2.77
C GLN A 619 -4.59 -19.68 -3.17
N CYS A 620 -5.79 -19.18 -2.86
CA CYS A 620 -6.18 -17.82 -3.14
C CYS A 620 -6.29 -16.99 -1.86
N HIS A 621 -6.41 -15.68 -1.99
CA HIS A 621 -6.32 -14.72 -0.91
C HIS A 621 -7.44 -14.93 0.12
N THR A 622 -8.65 -15.15 -0.38
CA THR A 622 -9.86 -15.28 0.44
C THR A 622 -10.83 -16.33 -0.10
N THR A 623 -11.88 -16.62 0.67
CA THR A 623 -12.93 -17.57 0.25
C THR A 623 -13.78 -17.00 -0.89
N GLY A 624 -14.33 -17.87 -1.73
CA GLY A 624 -15.15 -17.46 -2.89
C GLY A 624 -14.35 -17.30 -4.18
N MET A 625 -13.02 -17.43 -4.10
CA MET A 625 -12.12 -17.56 -5.24
C MET A 625 -12.01 -19.01 -5.72
N ARG A 626 -11.33 -19.25 -6.85
CA ARG A 626 -11.26 -20.59 -7.45
C ARG A 626 -10.59 -21.62 -6.55
N ASP A 627 -9.40 -21.30 -6.04
CA ASP A 627 -8.67 -22.20 -5.15
C ASP A 627 -8.96 -21.87 -3.67
N PRO A 628 -8.74 -22.81 -2.74
CA PRO A 628 -9.02 -22.59 -1.31
C PRO A 628 -8.31 -21.37 -0.73
N ALA A 629 -8.98 -20.68 0.20
CA ALA A 629 -8.43 -19.51 0.87
C ALA A 629 -7.17 -19.84 1.66
N GLN A 630 -6.12 -19.05 1.51
CA GLN A 630 -4.81 -19.27 2.11
C GLN A 630 -4.88 -19.37 3.63
N TYR A 631 -5.70 -18.56 4.30
CA TYR A 631 -5.83 -18.63 5.76
C TYR A 631 -6.48 -19.95 6.27
N GLN A 632 -7.04 -20.79 5.40
CA GLN A 632 -7.64 -22.09 5.77
C GLN A 632 -6.66 -23.26 5.77
N ASP A 633 -5.43 -23.08 5.29
CA ASP A 633 -4.41 -24.13 5.28
C ASP A 633 -4.05 -24.58 6.72
N SER A 634 -4.61 -25.70 7.16
CA SER A 634 -4.41 -26.21 8.52
C SER A 634 -2.97 -26.63 8.80
N SER A 635 -2.23 -27.09 7.79
CA SER A 635 -0.84 -27.51 7.92
C SER A 635 0.08 -26.30 8.12
N ARG A 636 -0.08 -25.26 7.28
CA ARG A 636 0.64 -23.99 7.47
C ARG A 636 0.23 -23.33 8.79
N ASN A 637 -1.06 -23.32 9.13
CA ASN A 637 -1.54 -22.76 10.39
C ASN A 637 -0.93 -23.47 11.60
N ALA A 638 -0.84 -24.80 11.59
CA ALA A 638 -0.16 -25.57 12.64
C ALA A 638 1.34 -25.22 12.73
N THR A 639 2.00 -25.04 11.58
CA THR A 639 3.40 -24.58 11.53
C THR A 639 3.54 -23.17 12.12
N MET A 640 2.66 -22.24 11.75
CA MET A 640 2.66 -20.88 12.30
C MET A 640 2.41 -20.92 13.81
N ASN A 641 1.43 -21.70 14.26
CA ASN A 641 1.07 -21.83 15.66
C ASN A 641 2.22 -22.38 16.54
N SER A 642 2.88 -23.44 16.07
CA SER A 642 3.96 -24.11 16.81
C SER A 642 5.24 -23.28 16.89
N ASN A 643 5.50 -22.44 15.89
CA ASN A 643 6.70 -21.58 15.85
C ASN A 643 6.45 -20.15 16.38
N ALA A 644 5.19 -19.77 16.61
CA ALA A 644 4.83 -18.44 17.06
C ALA A 644 5.46 -18.10 18.42
N ALA A 645 6.07 -16.92 18.50
CA ALA A 645 6.37 -16.29 19.77
C ALA A 645 5.06 -16.00 20.52
N ARG A 646 5.13 -15.94 21.85
CA ARG A 646 4.01 -15.58 22.72
C ARG A 646 4.49 -14.75 23.88
#